data_AF-H2XTG0-F1
#
_entry.id   AF-H2XTG0-F1
#
_cell.length_a   1.000
_cell.length_b   1.000
_cell.length_c   1.000
_cell.angle_alpha   90.00
_cell.angle_beta   90.00
_cell.angle_gamma   90.00
#
_symmetry.space_group_name_H-M   'P 1'
#
loop_
_entity.id
_entity.type
_entity.pdbx_description
1 polymer ?
#
loop_
_entity_poly.entity_id
_entity_poly.type
_entity_poly.pdbx_seq_one_letter_code
_entity_poly.pdbx_strand_id
1 'polypeptide(L)'
;MTSELEQQRQRCLQLETNVGSIQDRYSNETDIHVGFLRELLHVICNSNGETNTLTKFTWLDASLHVRDGLDSLISKFNRCNEQCKTLESSCSEMQRSIGELQKAHESSVDRLAERCREREEEAGRQRKQLEQHYEALLAEMNGRTKKTQSLCDEAWGRVRANEGMHEGLQAECAQLRGENSNMVQERSALVSACVLLLGAVYPLIRARDDLSLQCSLLTKTNNNAEICKQQMRMLVETLSEEIDGENNKRITSVDSFKFIHPLIRFRVAVVAVIAANRLKYFGTHANVSIFTCNDTAISNCRVMVVAGQGPNINIKCKSDEPTVTSQSDVVADWLTSSHLIHNIRDSTCGLVDALKKNRGDKSGYMSRALLKTAQNSFIKLMETTQPSFPHYICEPALIRDRNCLCRMLAGGLEKILRRSSLREAVNLFSVEHSFSALQRHLLGFTERLHSGELEKRNLRNEQGKLRSKIEKLKTYKSEVEKQSDEIQGFKDRERALVARSRFDGVCAELNAALEREKRAQKLLHEQNSKLQELSGKLEETTTDHAEKDMTLNQAITGLTEVKMDLKRSNQTKRELEKQVGHLQHERDRLNSTIQEAKTALKKAAGEKSSIEKYFVSVEKTLQSADDVELANKLRNHGSNLSNRAGIKAAQRAVETFVRAQSTAVSRISNLESQITSYRSHIAALKRELMDACHRESCDITLNEDIPTREKFYSHQDPLLTSSTPMESFKPLKGELVDESSFEQLKSEQRDRNRSSAIKDLTNTYLNSSQL
;
A
#
# COMPACT_ATOMS: atom_id res chain seq x y z
N MET A 1 214.65 -84.02 -39.15
CA MET A 1 214.30 -84.46 -37.78
C MET A 1 214.31 -83.22 -36.90
N THR A 2 213.38 -83.09 -35.94
CA THR A 2 213.39 -82.17 -34.77
C THR A 2 213.07 -80.67 -34.91
N SER A 3 212.45 -80.20 -36.00
CA SER A 3 211.89 -78.84 -36.05
C SER A 3 210.44 -78.89 -36.53
N GLU A 4 209.55 -78.18 -35.83
CA GLU A 4 208.25 -77.71 -36.33
C GLU A 4 207.08 -78.70 -36.51
N LEU A 5 207.25 -79.98 -36.16
CA LEU A 5 206.19 -80.68 -35.42
C LEU A 5 205.77 -79.85 -34.16
N GLU A 6 206.69 -78.99 -33.69
CA GLU A 6 206.52 -77.91 -32.71
C GLU A 6 205.61 -76.75 -33.21
N GLN A 7 205.60 -76.46 -34.52
CA GLN A 7 204.76 -75.45 -35.16
C GLN A 7 203.31 -75.93 -35.29
N GLN A 8 203.10 -77.24 -35.53
CA GLN A 8 201.77 -77.87 -35.50
C GLN A 8 201.22 -78.00 -34.06
N ARG A 9 202.07 -78.23 -33.05
CA ARG A 9 201.67 -78.22 -31.63
C ARG A 9 201.30 -76.82 -31.12
N GLN A 10 202.06 -75.78 -31.48
CA GLN A 10 201.73 -74.39 -31.14
C GLN A 10 200.42 -73.92 -31.79
N ARG A 11 200.10 -74.40 -33.01
CA ARG A 11 198.82 -74.08 -33.67
C ARG A 11 197.59 -74.73 -33.00
N CYS A 12 197.71 -75.96 -32.50
CA CYS A 12 196.63 -76.60 -31.74
C CYS A 12 196.36 -75.90 -30.41
N LEU A 13 197.40 -75.48 -29.68
CA LEU A 13 197.25 -74.73 -28.42
C LEU A 13 196.57 -73.36 -28.62
N GLN A 14 196.85 -72.65 -29.71
CA GLN A 14 196.15 -71.39 -30.03
C GLN A 14 194.66 -71.59 -30.33
N LEU A 15 194.29 -72.69 -30.99
CA LEU A 15 192.89 -73.00 -31.28
C LEU A 15 192.11 -73.40 -30.02
N GLU A 16 192.71 -74.14 -29.10
CA GLU A 16 192.08 -74.48 -27.82
C GLU A 16 191.81 -73.23 -26.96
N THR A 17 192.74 -72.26 -26.91
CA THR A 17 192.51 -71.00 -26.19
C THR A 17 191.39 -70.14 -26.80
N ASN A 18 191.24 -70.14 -28.13
CA ASN A 18 190.18 -69.37 -28.79
C ASN A 18 188.79 -69.98 -28.56
N VAL A 19 188.68 -71.32 -28.59
CA VAL A 19 187.43 -72.02 -28.28
C VAL A 19 187.00 -71.76 -26.83
N GLY A 20 187.95 -71.75 -25.88
CA GLY A 20 187.67 -71.39 -24.48
C GLY A 20 187.04 -69.99 -24.31
N SER A 21 187.56 -68.97 -25.01
CA SER A 21 187.03 -67.60 -24.88
C SER A 21 185.62 -67.41 -25.47
N ILE A 22 185.27 -68.19 -26.50
CA ILE A 22 183.94 -68.14 -27.12
C ILE A 22 182.91 -68.84 -26.22
N GLN A 23 183.31 -69.94 -25.58
CA GLN A 23 182.47 -70.67 -24.63
C GLN A 23 182.06 -69.80 -23.43
N ASP A 24 183.01 -69.03 -22.87
CA ASP A 24 182.75 -68.14 -21.74
C ASP A 24 181.83 -66.96 -22.10
N ARG A 25 181.98 -66.37 -23.30
CA ARG A 25 181.06 -65.30 -23.75
C ARG A 25 179.64 -65.82 -23.94
N TYR A 26 179.47 -67.02 -24.50
CA TYR A 26 178.15 -67.60 -24.72
C TYR A 26 177.43 -67.93 -23.40
N SER A 27 178.16 -68.41 -22.38
CA SER A 27 177.59 -68.67 -21.06
C SER A 27 177.15 -67.38 -20.35
N ASN A 28 177.90 -66.30 -20.50
CA ASN A 28 177.58 -65.04 -19.81
C ASN A 28 176.37 -64.32 -20.46
N GLU A 29 176.23 -64.41 -21.78
CA GLU A 29 175.09 -63.81 -22.51
C GLU A 29 173.78 -64.57 -22.23
N THR A 30 173.83 -65.88 -22.06
CA THR A 30 172.66 -66.71 -21.71
C THR A 30 172.10 -66.40 -20.32
N ASP A 31 172.95 -66.15 -19.31
CA ASP A 31 172.50 -65.79 -17.96
C ASP A 31 171.79 -64.43 -17.90
N ILE A 32 172.23 -63.43 -18.68
CA ILE A 32 171.58 -62.11 -18.74
C ILE A 32 170.16 -62.20 -19.31
N HIS A 33 169.98 -62.97 -20.39
CA HIS A 33 168.65 -63.15 -21.01
C HIS A 33 167.67 -63.87 -20.09
N VAL A 34 168.13 -64.87 -19.33
CA VAL A 34 167.30 -65.59 -18.36
C VAL A 34 166.92 -64.69 -17.17
N GLY A 35 167.81 -63.80 -16.73
CA GLY A 35 167.54 -62.80 -15.70
C GLY A 35 166.44 -61.82 -16.10
N PHE A 36 166.51 -61.21 -17.29
CA PHE A 36 165.52 -60.23 -17.77
C PHE A 36 164.11 -60.83 -17.89
N LEU A 37 164.01 -62.07 -18.38
CA LEU A 37 162.71 -62.75 -18.53
C LEU A 37 162.04 -63.05 -17.18
N ARG A 38 162.80 -63.35 -16.12
CA ARG A 38 162.23 -63.53 -14.77
C ARG A 38 161.67 -62.24 -14.20
N GLU A 39 162.38 -61.13 -14.37
CA GLU A 39 161.96 -59.82 -13.85
C GLU A 39 160.65 -59.34 -14.50
N LEU A 40 160.53 -59.50 -15.83
CA LEU A 40 159.35 -59.08 -16.58
C LEU A 40 158.11 -59.94 -16.23
N LEU A 41 158.31 -61.25 -16.02
CA LEU A 41 157.25 -62.15 -15.57
C LEU A 41 156.74 -61.80 -14.17
N HIS A 42 157.63 -61.40 -13.25
CA HIS A 42 157.26 -61.01 -11.89
C HIS A 42 156.36 -59.75 -11.86
N VAL A 43 156.57 -58.79 -12.75
CA VAL A 43 155.75 -57.57 -12.85
C VAL A 43 154.34 -57.88 -13.36
N ILE A 44 154.22 -58.74 -14.37
CA ILE A 44 152.92 -59.08 -14.97
C ILE A 44 152.07 -59.85 -13.96
N CYS A 45 152.64 -60.82 -13.24
CA CYS A 45 151.91 -61.61 -12.25
C CYS A 45 151.45 -60.79 -11.03
N ASN A 46 152.20 -59.77 -10.61
CA ASN A 46 151.86 -58.98 -9.41
C ASN A 46 150.95 -57.76 -9.67
N SER A 47 150.51 -57.53 -10.91
CA SER A 47 149.58 -56.45 -11.24
C SER A 47 148.17 -56.64 -10.65
N ASN A 48 147.86 -57.84 -10.13
CA ASN A 48 146.57 -58.20 -9.54
C ASN A 48 146.54 -58.25 -7.99
N GLY A 49 147.62 -57.84 -7.31
CA GLY A 49 147.60 -57.64 -5.85
C GLY A 49 147.79 -58.86 -4.94
N GLU A 50 148.17 -60.02 -5.49
CA GLU A 50 148.46 -61.24 -4.69
C GLU A 50 149.95 -61.61 -4.75
N THR A 51 150.63 -61.64 -3.60
CA THR A 51 152.09 -61.90 -3.49
C THR A 51 152.39 -63.40 -3.39
N ASN A 52 152.86 -64.02 -4.47
CA ASN A 52 153.35 -65.41 -4.46
C ASN A 52 154.85 -65.48 -4.79
N THR A 53 155.67 -65.85 -3.79
CA THR A 53 157.11 -66.13 -3.96
C THR A 53 157.33 -67.55 -4.47
N LEU A 54 157.57 -67.74 -5.78
CA LEU A 54 157.87 -69.05 -6.36
C LEU A 54 159.28 -69.10 -6.97
N THR A 55 160.09 -70.04 -6.48
CA THR A 55 161.54 -70.12 -6.71
C THR A 55 161.97 -70.99 -7.90
N LYS A 56 161.06 -71.61 -8.66
CA LYS A 56 161.34 -72.26 -9.97
C LYS A 56 160.09 -72.21 -10.86
N PHE A 57 160.17 -71.57 -12.02
CA PHE A 57 159.02 -71.29 -12.87
C PHE A 57 159.21 -71.79 -14.30
N THR A 58 158.15 -72.37 -14.91
CA THR A 58 158.12 -72.80 -16.32
C THR A 58 157.15 -71.91 -17.13
N TRP A 59 157.44 -71.65 -18.41
CA TRP A 59 156.66 -70.73 -19.27
C TRP A 59 155.16 -71.09 -19.37
N LEU A 60 154.83 -72.37 -19.20
CA LEU A 60 153.45 -72.86 -19.24
C LEU A 60 152.59 -72.24 -18.12
N ASP A 61 153.15 -72.10 -16.91
CA ASP A 61 152.43 -71.61 -15.74
C ASP A 61 152.04 -70.12 -15.87
N ALA A 62 152.88 -69.30 -16.52
CA ALA A 62 152.57 -67.87 -16.75
C ALA A 62 151.49 -67.69 -17.81
N SER A 63 151.55 -68.50 -18.87
CA SER A 63 150.54 -68.47 -19.93
C SER A 63 149.16 -68.91 -19.43
N LEU A 64 149.10 -69.84 -18.47
CA LEU A 64 147.87 -70.23 -17.77
C LEU A 64 147.33 -69.09 -16.91
N HIS A 65 148.17 -68.46 -16.08
CA HIS A 65 147.71 -67.41 -15.18
C HIS A 65 147.19 -66.15 -15.92
N VAL A 66 147.83 -65.74 -17.01
CA VAL A 66 147.34 -64.61 -17.84
C VAL A 66 146.02 -64.98 -18.53
N ARG A 67 145.86 -66.21 -19.01
CA ARG A 67 144.60 -66.71 -19.57
C ARG A 67 143.49 -66.73 -18.53
N ASP A 68 143.75 -67.24 -17.33
CA ASP A 68 142.75 -67.28 -16.25
C ASP A 68 142.35 -65.86 -15.81
N GLY A 69 143.31 -64.93 -15.77
CA GLY A 69 143.05 -63.51 -15.53
C GLY A 69 142.21 -62.86 -16.63
N LEU A 70 142.51 -63.17 -17.89
CA LEU A 70 141.74 -62.71 -19.04
C LEU A 70 140.31 -63.27 -19.04
N ASP A 71 140.14 -64.56 -18.76
CA ASP A 71 138.84 -65.24 -18.68
C ASP A 71 137.99 -64.68 -17.53
N SER A 72 138.61 -64.36 -16.40
CA SER A 72 137.97 -63.66 -15.27
C SER A 72 137.51 -62.26 -15.65
N LEU A 73 138.33 -61.49 -16.39
CA LEU A 73 137.98 -60.16 -16.85
C LEU A 73 136.86 -60.19 -17.90
N ILE A 74 136.92 -61.14 -18.84
CA ILE A 74 135.88 -61.39 -19.85
C ILE A 74 134.57 -61.77 -19.16
N SER A 75 134.61 -62.62 -18.14
CA SER A 75 133.42 -63.01 -17.37
C SER A 75 132.80 -61.83 -16.62
N LYS A 76 133.63 -60.97 -15.99
CA LYS A 76 133.18 -59.73 -15.34
C LYS A 76 132.61 -58.72 -16.34
N PHE A 77 133.24 -58.56 -17.50
CA PHE A 77 132.75 -57.71 -18.58
C PHE A 77 131.40 -58.20 -19.11
N ASN A 78 131.29 -59.49 -19.41
CA ASN A 78 130.03 -60.10 -19.88
C ASN A 78 128.92 -59.96 -18.82
N ARG A 79 129.24 -60.16 -17.54
CA ARG A 79 128.29 -59.95 -16.43
C ARG A 79 127.84 -58.49 -16.33
N CYS A 80 128.77 -57.54 -16.44
CA CYS A 80 128.44 -56.11 -16.44
C CYS A 80 127.60 -55.72 -17.65
N ASN A 81 127.92 -56.25 -18.83
CA ASN A 81 127.17 -56.03 -20.05
C ASN A 81 125.73 -56.55 -19.94
N GLU A 82 125.54 -57.74 -19.34
CA GLU A 82 124.21 -58.29 -19.11
C GLU A 82 123.43 -57.50 -18.06
N GLN A 83 124.11 -56.97 -17.03
CA GLN A 83 123.53 -56.01 -16.08
C GLN A 83 123.11 -54.70 -16.76
N CYS A 84 123.90 -54.17 -17.69
CA CYS A 84 123.52 -53.00 -18.48
C CYS A 84 122.27 -53.28 -19.33
N LYS A 85 122.21 -54.42 -20.03
CA LYS A 85 121.03 -54.78 -20.84
C LYS A 85 119.76 -54.95 -20.01
N THR A 86 119.87 -55.59 -18.84
CA THR A 86 118.71 -55.74 -17.93
C THR A 86 118.25 -54.40 -17.35
N LEU A 87 119.17 -53.48 -17.07
CA LEU A 87 118.83 -52.10 -16.68
C LEU A 87 118.22 -51.31 -17.84
N GLU A 88 118.73 -51.46 -19.06
CA GLU A 88 118.16 -50.83 -20.26
C GLU A 88 116.75 -51.34 -20.56
N SER A 89 116.51 -52.65 -20.44
CA SER A 89 115.17 -53.22 -20.58
C SER A 89 114.23 -52.73 -19.48
N SER A 90 114.70 -52.69 -18.23
CA SER A 90 113.93 -52.18 -17.09
C SER A 90 113.63 -50.68 -17.22
N CYS A 91 114.59 -49.86 -17.66
CA CYS A 91 114.37 -48.44 -17.94
C CYS A 91 113.40 -48.23 -19.10
N SER A 92 113.50 -49.04 -20.16
CA SER A 92 112.57 -49.01 -21.28
C SER A 92 111.15 -49.43 -20.87
N GLU A 93 111.02 -50.39 -19.96
CA GLU A 93 109.75 -50.78 -19.36
C GLU A 93 109.17 -49.68 -18.47
N MET A 94 109.99 -49.05 -17.63
CA MET A 94 109.58 -47.91 -16.81
C MET A 94 109.15 -46.72 -17.67
N GLN A 95 109.90 -46.38 -18.73
CA GLN A 95 109.55 -45.34 -19.69
C GLN A 95 108.19 -45.61 -20.35
N ARG A 96 107.94 -46.86 -20.75
CA ARG A 96 106.66 -47.28 -21.33
C ARG A 96 105.52 -47.17 -20.33
N SER A 97 105.71 -47.65 -19.10
CA SER A 97 104.70 -47.57 -18.04
C SER A 97 104.38 -46.11 -17.67
N ILE A 98 105.39 -45.23 -17.60
CA ILE A 98 105.18 -43.80 -17.40
C ILE A 98 104.39 -43.20 -18.57
N GLY A 99 104.72 -43.55 -19.82
CA GLY A 99 103.98 -43.09 -21.00
C GLY A 99 102.52 -43.55 -21.01
N GLU A 100 102.26 -44.82 -20.66
CA GLU A 100 100.90 -45.36 -20.50
C GLU A 100 100.13 -44.65 -19.38
N LEU A 101 100.77 -44.40 -18.24
CA LEU A 101 100.17 -43.68 -17.11
C LEU A 101 99.87 -42.22 -17.47
N GLN A 102 100.79 -41.53 -18.15
CA GLN A 102 100.60 -40.17 -18.64
C GLN A 102 99.41 -40.10 -19.61
N LYS A 103 99.36 -41.01 -20.58
CA LYS A 103 98.23 -41.08 -21.54
C LYS A 103 96.91 -41.42 -20.84
N ALA A 104 96.92 -42.33 -19.87
CA ALA A 104 95.74 -42.64 -19.07
C ALA A 104 95.29 -41.43 -18.25
N HIS A 105 96.22 -40.69 -17.64
CA HIS A 105 95.94 -39.47 -16.88
C HIS A 105 95.39 -38.36 -17.77
N GLU A 106 96.03 -38.07 -18.90
CA GLU A 106 95.56 -37.10 -19.91
C GLU A 106 94.13 -37.44 -20.35
N SER A 107 93.87 -38.70 -20.72
CA SER A 107 92.52 -39.16 -21.08
C SER A 107 91.50 -39.04 -19.94
N SER A 108 91.94 -39.10 -18.68
CA SER A 108 91.06 -38.94 -17.51
C SER A 108 90.78 -37.46 -17.25
N VAL A 109 91.78 -36.58 -17.42
CA VAL A 109 91.62 -35.13 -17.32
C VAL A 109 90.71 -34.61 -18.41
N ASP A 110 90.88 -35.05 -19.66
CA ASP A 110 89.99 -34.70 -20.77
C ASP A 110 88.55 -35.13 -20.51
N ARG A 111 88.36 -36.37 -20.03
CA ARG A 111 87.03 -36.88 -19.62
C ARG A 111 86.42 -36.06 -18.49
N LEU A 112 87.21 -35.63 -17.51
CA LEU A 112 86.75 -34.78 -16.42
C LEU A 112 86.42 -33.36 -16.89
N ALA A 113 87.22 -32.79 -17.79
CA ALA A 113 86.98 -31.48 -18.38
C ALA A 113 85.69 -31.45 -19.20
N GLU A 114 85.43 -32.49 -20.01
CA GLU A 114 84.18 -32.64 -20.75
C GLU A 114 82.99 -32.75 -19.79
N ARG A 115 83.06 -33.62 -18.77
CA ARG A 115 82.02 -33.74 -17.74
C ARG A 115 81.80 -32.46 -16.93
N CYS A 116 82.80 -31.59 -16.81
CA CYS A 116 82.63 -30.28 -16.18
C CYS A 116 81.91 -29.32 -17.12
N ARG A 117 82.29 -29.26 -18.40
CA ARG A 117 81.59 -28.47 -19.43
C ARG A 117 80.13 -28.88 -19.56
N GLU A 118 79.82 -30.17 -19.65
CA GLU A 118 78.43 -30.67 -19.70
C GLU A 118 77.62 -30.25 -18.47
N ARG A 119 78.21 -30.29 -17.26
CA ARG A 119 77.56 -29.85 -16.03
C ARG A 119 77.34 -28.34 -15.98
N GLU A 120 78.29 -27.55 -16.46
CA GLU A 120 78.15 -26.08 -16.56
C GLU A 120 77.09 -25.68 -17.58
N GLU A 121 77.05 -26.37 -18.73
CA GLU A 121 76.02 -26.16 -19.75
C GLU A 121 74.63 -26.57 -19.25
N GLU A 122 74.51 -27.69 -18.55
CA GLU A 122 73.28 -28.14 -17.91
C GLU A 122 72.81 -27.14 -16.85
N ALA A 123 73.70 -26.72 -15.94
CA ALA A 123 73.40 -25.70 -14.94
C ALA A 123 73.02 -24.36 -15.59
N GLY A 124 73.68 -23.98 -16.69
CA GLY A 124 73.36 -22.80 -17.48
C GLY A 124 71.98 -22.88 -18.14
N ARG A 125 71.61 -24.05 -18.69
CA ARG A 125 70.26 -24.31 -19.24
C ARG A 125 69.20 -24.26 -18.15
N GLN A 126 69.42 -24.90 -17.01
CA GLN A 126 68.50 -24.88 -15.87
C GLN A 126 68.30 -23.46 -15.33
N ARG A 127 69.38 -22.68 -15.18
CA ARG A 127 69.29 -21.27 -14.77
C ARG A 127 68.46 -20.45 -15.75
N LYS A 128 68.69 -20.57 -17.06
CA LYS A 128 67.90 -19.88 -18.09
C LYS A 128 66.43 -20.26 -18.06
N GLN A 129 66.12 -21.55 -17.88
CA GLN A 129 64.72 -22.02 -17.74
C GLN A 129 64.05 -21.43 -16.51
N LEU A 130 64.77 -21.36 -15.37
CA LEU A 130 64.26 -20.79 -14.13
C LEU A 130 64.01 -19.28 -14.26
N GLU A 131 64.95 -18.55 -14.87
CA GLU A 131 64.82 -17.12 -15.18
C GLU A 131 63.60 -16.86 -16.06
N GLN A 132 63.45 -17.59 -17.17
CA GLN A 132 62.28 -17.48 -18.05
C GLN A 132 60.95 -17.80 -17.33
N HIS A 133 60.94 -18.82 -16.48
CA HIS A 133 59.77 -19.17 -15.68
C HIS A 133 59.38 -18.03 -14.72
N TYR A 134 60.35 -17.43 -14.01
CA TYR A 134 60.08 -16.31 -13.12
C TYR A 134 59.68 -15.04 -13.87
N GLU A 135 60.28 -14.76 -15.03
CA GLU A 135 59.87 -13.64 -15.89
C GLU A 135 58.42 -13.80 -16.37
N ALA A 136 58.04 -15.01 -16.80
CA ALA A 136 56.66 -15.32 -17.19
C ALA A 136 55.68 -15.15 -16.02
N LEU A 137 56.04 -15.63 -14.83
CA LEU A 137 55.22 -15.50 -13.63
C LEU A 137 55.05 -14.02 -13.20
N LEU A 138 56.13 -13.24 -13.25
CA LEU A 138 56.08 -11.80 -12.97
C LEU A 138 55.24 -11.05 -14.00
N ALA A 139 55.32 -11.40 -15.27
CA ALA A 139 54.49 -10.83 -16.32
C ALA A 139 53.00 -11.15 -16.11
N GLU A 140 52.67 -12.40 -15.76
CA GLU A 140 51.30 -12.80 -15.44
C GLU A 140 50.77 -12.05 -14.23
N MET A 141 51.54 -12.00 -13.13
CA MET A 141 51.16 -11.28 -11.91
C MET A 141 50.95 -9.78 -12.16
N ASN A 142 51.84 -9.14 -12.93
CA ASN A 142 51.69 -7.75 -13.33
C ASN A 142 50.46 -7.54 -14.22
N GLY A 143 50.17 -8.47 -15.13
CA GLY A 143 48.96 -8.45 -15.96
C GLY A 143 47.67 -8.56 -15.13
N ARG A 144 47.63 -9.49 -14.17
CA ARG A 144 46.50 -9.67 -13.24
C ARG A 144 46.32 -8.44 -12.34
N THR A 145 47.42 -7.86 -11.85
CA THR A 145 47.39 -6.63 -11.04
C THR A 145 46.85 -5.44 -11.85
N LYS A 146 47.31 -5.24 -13.08
CA LYS A 146 46.79 -4.18 -13.97
C LYS A 146 45.30 -4.36 -14.28
N LYS A 147 44.86 -5.60 -14.54
CA LYS A 147 43.45 -5.92 -14.81
C LYS A 147 42.56 -5.70 -13.58
N THR A 148 43.03 -6.09 -12.40
CA THR A 148 42.29 -5.84 -11.15
C THR A 148 42.22 -4.36 -10.84
N GLN A 149 43.31 -3.61 -11.05
CA GLN A 149 43.32 -2.15 -10.93
C GLN A 149 42.31 -1.49 -11.87
N SER A 150 42.26 -1.86 -13.16
CA SER A 150 41.30 -1.27 -14.11
C SER A 150 39.84 -1.57 -13.72
N LEU A 151 39.56 -2.78 -13.21
CA LEU A 151 38.23 -3.13 -12.70
C LEU A 151 37.86 -2.34 -11.44
N CYS A 152 38.82 -2.09 -10.56
CA CYS A 152 38.62 -1.21 -9.41
C CYS A 152 38.33 0.22 -9.86
N ASP A 153 39.08 0.77 -10.83
CA ASP A 153 38.86 2.12 -11.34
C ASP A 153 37.50 2.27 -12.03
N GLU A 154 37.08 1.27 -12.80
CA GLU A 154 35.75 1.21 -13.42
C GLU A 154 34.63 1.12 -12.35
N ALA A 155 34.82 0.29 -11.32
CA ALA A 155 33.88 0.20 -10.20
C ALA A 155 33.77 1.54 -9.45
N TRP A 156 34.88 2.22 -9.19
CA TRP A 156 34.91 3.56 -8.60
C TRP A 156 34.21 4.61 -9.49
N GLY A 157 34.40 4.53 -10.81
CA GLY A 157 33.66 5.37 -11.76
C GLY A 157 32.15 5.17 -11.66
N ARG A 158 31.69 3.92 -11.59
CA ARG A 158 30.26 3.58 -11.41
C ARG A 158 29.72 4.03 -10.06
N VAL A 159 30.49 3.91 -8.98
CA VAL A 159 30.10 4.40 -7.65
C VAL A 159 29.87 5.90 -7.69
N ARG A 160 30.79 6.69 -8.26
CA ARG A 160 30.62 8.15 -8.37
C ARG A 160 29.42 8.54 -9.24
N ALA A 161 29.20 7.84 -10.35
CA ALA A 161 28.02 8.07 -11.18
C ALA A 161 26.71 7.79 -10.42
N ASN A 162 26.66 6.68 -9.67
CA ASN A 162 25.52 6.34 -8.83
C ASN A 162 25.32 7.32 -7.67
N GLU A 163 26.39 7.83 -7.06
CA GLU A 163 26.32 8.88 -6.04
C GLU A 163 25.69 10.15 -6.61
N GLY A 164 26.11 10.60 -7.80
CA GLY A 164 25.50 11.75 -8.47
C GLY A 164 24.02 11.54 -8.79
N MET A 165 23.63 10.33 -9.25
CA MET A 165 22.22 9.99 -9.46
C MET A 165 21.44 9.96 -8.15
N HIS A 166 22.01 9.41 -7.08
CA HIS A 166 21.39 9.36 -5.76
C HIS A 166 21.17 10.77 -5.19
N GLU A 167 22.16 11.66 -5.28
CA GLU A 167 22.03 13.06 -4.87
C GLU A 167 20.96 13.79 -5.68
N GLY A 168 20.90 13.57 -7.00
CA GLY A 168 19.85 14.09 -7.87
C GLY A 168 18.45 13.63 -7.48
N LEU A 169 18.27 12.32 -7.28
CA LEU A 169 16.99 11.74 -6.84
C LEU A 169 16.61 12.21 -5.42
N GLN A 170 17.58 12.39 -4.53
CA GLN A 170 17.34 12.92 -3.19
C GLN A 170 16.87 14.37 -3.23
N ALA A 171 17.44 15.20 -4.10
CA ALA A 171 17.02 16.58 -4.33
C ALA A 171 15.61 16.65 -4.91
N GLU A 172 15.31 15.84 -5.93
CA GLU A 172 13.97 15.73 -6.51
C GLU A 172 12.94 15.25 -5.47
N CYS A 173 13.26 14.23 -4.67
CA CYS A 173 12.41 13.78 -3.58
C CYS A 173 12.20 14.87 -2.50
N ALA A 174 13.17 15.73 -2.25
CA ALA A 174 13.02 16.86 -1.34
C ALA A 174 12.08 17.93 -1.93
N GLN A 175 12.24 18.24 -3.22
CA GLN A 175 11.38 19.16 -3.96
C GLN A 175 9.93 18.67 -3.97
N LEU A 176 9.68 17.43 -4.40
CA LEU A 176 8.33 16.85 -4.45
C LEU A 176 7.66 16.80 -3.07
N ARG A 177 8.43 16.55 -2.00
CA ARG A 177 7.91 16.63 -0.62
C ARG A 177 7.51 18.06 -0.25
N GLY A 178 8.28 19.07 -0.67
CA GLY A 178 7.94 20.48 -0.49
C GLY A 178 6.67 20.89 -1.24
N GLU A 179 6.57 20.52 -2.52
CA GLU A 179 5.39 20.77 -3.36
C GLU A 179 4.13 20.11 -2.81
N ASN A 180 4.22 18.84 -2.39
CA ASN A 180 3.09 18.15 -1.77
C ASN A 180 2.65 18.80 -0.44
N SER A 181 3.62 19.25 0.38
CA SER A 181 3.30 19.99 1.61
C SER A 181 2.54 21.29 1.32
N ASN A 182 2.95 22.02 0.27
CA ASN A 182 2.25 23.22 -0.18
C ASN A 182 0.83 22.91 -0.67
N MET A 183 0.64 21.89 -1.52
CA MET A 183 -0.69 21.48 -1.99
C MET A 183 -1.61 21.04 -0.85
N VAL A 184 -1.09 20.31 0.14
CA VAL A 184 -1.87 19.93 1.33
C VAL A 184 -2.29 21.16 2.13
N GLN A 185 -1.40 22.15 2.27
CA GLN A 185 -1.73 23.41 2.94
C GLN A 185 -2.80 24.19 2.17
N GLU A 186 -2.68 24.33 0.86
CA GLU A 186 -3.67 24.98 -0.02
C GLU A 186 -5.03 24.28 0.04
N ARG A 187 -5.06 22.93 -0.05
CA ARG A 187 -6.29 22.15 0.10
C ARG A 187 -6.93 22.36 1.47
N SER A 188 -6.14 22.38 2.54
CA SER A 188 -6.65 22.59 3.89
C SER A 188 -7.20 24.01 4.09
N ALA A 189 -6.56 25.00 3.49
CA ALA A 189 -7.03 26.39 3.45
C ALA A 189 -8.35 26.50 2.68
N LEU A 190 -8.43 25.92 1.48
CA LEU A 190 -9.63 25.91 0.65
C LEU A 190 -10.80 25.23 1.33
N VAL A 191 -10.59 24.05 1.94
CA VAL A 191 -11.64 23.37 2.72
C VAL A 191 -12.09 24.23 3.90
N SER A 192 -11.16 24.88 4.60
CA SER A 192 -11.51 25.77 5.72
C SER A 192 -12.34 26.97 5.24
N ALA A 193 -11.96 27.58 4.11
CA ALA A 193 -12.73 28.65 3.47
C ALA A 193 -14.12 28.18 3.06
N CYS A 194 -14.24 27.03 2.39
CA CYS A 194 -15.53 26.45 2.01
C CYS A 194 -16.42 26.17 3.23
N VAL A 195 -15.86 25.65 4.32
CA VAL A 195 -16.62 25.38 5.55
C VAL A 195 -17.07 26.68 6.23
N LEU A 196 -16.24 27.74 6.24
CA LEU A 196 -16.64 29.05 6.75
C LEU A 196 -17.78 29.66 5.90
N LEU A 197 -17.66 29.60 4.57
CA LEU A 197 -18.69 30.07 3.64
C LEU A 197 -19.97 29.26 3.76
N LEU A 198 -19.88 27.93 3.85
CA LEU A 198 -21.03 27.05 4.08
C LEU A 198 -21.69 27.36 5.42
N GLY A 199 -20.88 27.62 6.45
CA GLY A 199 -21.35 28.09 7.75
C GLY A 199 -22.20 29.34 7.62
N ALA A 200 -21.81 30.29 6.78
CA ALA A 200 -22.56 31.51 6.52
C ALA A 200 -23.85 31.30 5.70
N VAL A 201 -23.84 30.38 4.72
CA VAL A 201 -24.98 30.14 3.81
C VAL A 201 -26.04 29.23 4.44
N TYR A 202 -25.63 28.24 5.25
CA TYR A 202 -26.53 27.21 5.78
C TYR A 202 -27.72 27.78 6.56
N PRO A 203 -27.54 28.76 7.46
CA PRO A 203 -28.67 29.33 8.16
C PRO A 203 -29.61 30.12 7.22
N LEU A 204 -29.11 30.68 6.12
CA LEU A 204 -29.94 31.41 5.15
C LEU A 204 -30.87 30.44 4.40
N ILE A 205 -30.34 29.26 4.06
CA ILE A 205 -31.13 28.17 3.50
C ILE A 205 -32.22 27.75 4.49
N ARG A 206 -31.89 27.56 5.77
CA ARG A 206 -32.89 27.23 6.79
C ARG A 206 -33.96 28.31 6.94
N ALA A 207 -33.57 29.59 6.98
CA ALA A 207 -34.53 30.69 7.07
C ALA A 207 -35.47 30.75 5.87
N ARG A 208 -34.96 30.45 4.66
CA ARG A 208 -35.77 30.30 3.45
C ARG A 208 -36.75 29.15 3.58
N ASP A 209 -36.29 27.99 4.04
CA ASP A 209 -37.11 26.78 4.17
C ASP A 209 -38.23 26.98 5.21
N ASP A 210 -37.91 27.60 6.35
CA ASP A 210 -38.88 27.97 7.38
C ASP A 210 -39.94 28.94 6.83
N LEU A 211 -39.51 29.96 6.07
CA LEU A 211 -40.42 30.92 5.44
C LEU A 211 -41.31 30.25 4.37
N SER A 212 -40.74 29.36 3.57
CA SER A 212 -41.48 28.57 2.58
C SER A 212 -42.56 27.71 3.24
N LEU A 213 -42.22 27.06 4.35
CA LEU A 213 -43.17 26.28 5.15
C LEU A 213 -44.29 27.16 5.71
N GLN A 214 -43.96 28.33 6.27
CA GLN A 214 -44.95 29.29 6.76
C GLN A 214 -45.90 29.76 5.65
N CYS A 215 -45.38 30.10 4.47
CA CYS A 215 -46.18 30.48 3.30
C CYS A 215 -47.12 29.35 2.85
N SER A 216 -46.64 28.11 2.81
CA SER A 216 -47.46 26.94 2.46
C SER A 216 -48.61 26.71 3.44
N LEU A 217 -48.33 26.77 4.75
CA LEU A 217 -49.34 26.62 5.80
C LEU A 217 -50.40 27.73 5.75
N LEU A 218 -49.97 28.98 5.56
CA LEU A 218 -50.89 30.12 5.41
C LEU A 218 -51.76 29.99 4.15
N THR A 219 -51.18 29.54 3.04
CA THR A 219 -51.93 29.32 1.80
C THR A 219 -52.99 28.23 1.99
N LYS A 220 -52.65 27.11 2.65
CA LYS A 220 -53.58 26.01 2.94
C LYS A 220 -54.72 26.45 3.86
N THR A 221 -54.42 27.17 4.94
CA THR A 221 -55.44 27.68 5.88
C THR A 221 -56.36 28.70 5.23
N ASN A 222 -55.84 29.57 4.37
CA ASN A 222 -56.65 30.51 3.60
C ASN A 222 -57.58 29.78 2.61
N ASN A 223 -57.08 28.79 1.87
CA ASN A 223 -57.89 28.01 0.94
C ASN A 223 -59.02 27.27 1.66
N ASN A 224 -58.75 26.64 2.81
CA ASN A 224 -59.79 25.99 3.62
C ASN A 224 -60.85 26.98 4.11
N ALA A 225 -60.45 28.17 4.54
CA ALA A 225 -61.37 29.21 4.96
C ALA A 225 -62.26 29.72 3.80
N GLU A 226 -61.70 29.86 2.60
CA GLU A 226 -62.47 30.25 1.41
C GLU A 226 -63.46 29.16 0.97
N ILE A 227 -63.06 27.88 0.99
CA ILE A 227 -63.98 26.75 0.73
C ILE A 227 -65.14 26.75 1.74
N CYS A 228 -64.84 26.91 3.02
CA CYS A 228 -65.86 26.95 4.08
C CYS A 228 -66.83 28.13 3.89
N LYS A 229 -66.33 29.32 3.55
CA LYS A 229 -67.17 30.48 3.23
C LYS A 229 -68.04 30.26 1.99
N GLN A 230 -67.55 29.55 0.97
CA GLN A 230 -68.34 29.21 -0.21
C GLN A 230 -69.46 28.23 0.14
N GLN A 231 -69.17 27.20 0.92
CA GLN A 231 -70.17 26.24 1.39
C GLN A 231 -71.26 26.90 2.25
N MET A 232 -70.88 27.82 3.14
CA MET A 232 -71.86 28.61 3.91
C MET A 232 -72.75 29.47 3.02
N ARG A 233 -72.16 30.14 2.01
CA ARG A 233 -72.92 30.95 1.05
C ARG A 233 -73.93 30.09 0.29
N MET A 234 -73.47 28.97 -0.28
CA MET A 234 -74.34 28.01 -0.96
C MET A 234 -75.48 27.53 -0.07
N LEU A 235 -75.20 27.14 1.17
CA LEU A 235 -76.22 26.64 2.10
C LEU A 235 -77.24 27.72 2.49
N VAL A 236 -76.79 28.96 2.72
CA VAL A 236 -77.68 30.09 3.00
C VAL A 236 -78.52 30.43 1.77
N GLU A 237 -77.94 30.42 0.56
CA GLU A 237 -78.66 30.66 -0.70
C GLU A 237 -79.73 29.57 -0.92
N THR A 238 -79.39 28.28 -0.80
CA THR A 238 -80.36 27.18 -0.95
C THR A 238 -81.49 27.24 0.09
N LEU A 239 -81.17 27.53 1.36
CA LEU A 239 -82.20 27.67 2.39
C LEU A 239 -83.08 28.91 2.16
N SER A 240 -82.52 30.00 1.64
CA SER A 240 -83.29 31.22 1.34
C SER A 240 -84.21 31.00 0.13
N GLU A 241 -83.72 30.32 -0.92
CA GLU A 241 -84.54 29.94 -2.09
C GLU A 241 -85.73 29.04 -1.72
N GLU A 242 -85.55 28.09 -0.80
CA GLU A 242 -86.63 27.24 -0.28
C GLU A 242 -87.64 28.01 0.60
N ILE A 243 -87.18 28.98 1.40
CA ILE A 243 -88.02 29.77 2.31
C ILE A 243 -88.80 30.87 1.54
N ASP A 244 -88.20 31.46 0.51
CA ASP A 244 -88.79 32.55 -0.28
C ASP A 244 -89.75 32.08 -1.39
N GLY A 245 -90.00 30.77 -1.47
CA GLY A 245 -90.89 30.14 -2.47
C GLY A 245 -92.37 30.58 -2.42
N GLU A 246 -92.82 31.27 -1.36
CA GLU A 246 -94.23 31.68 -1.25
C GLU A 246 -94.50 33.10 -0.73
N ASN A 247 -93.51 33.96 -0.43
CA ASN A 247 -93.83 35.34 -0.02
C ASN A 247 -92.76 36.39 -0.37
N ASN A 248 -93.23 37.41 -1.11
CA ASN A 248 -92.71 38.77 -1.28
C ASN A 248 -91.49 39.04 -2.20
N LYS A 249 -91.83 39.81 -3.24
CA LYS A 249 -91.07 40.87 -3.92
C LYS A 249 -89.67 41.17 -3.36
N ARG A 250 -88.67 40.86 -4.20
CA ARG A 250 -87.43 41.61 -4.44
C ARG A 250 -86.94 42.47 -3.26
N ILE A 251 -86.19 41.86 -2.34
CA ILE A 251 -85.05 42.57 -1.76
C ILE A 251 -83.94 42.46 -2.81
N THR A 252 -83.98 43.38 -3.78
CA THR A 252 -82.91 43.56 -4.76
C THR A 252 -81.58 43.73 -4.03
N SER A 253 -80.61 42.88 -4.37
CA SER A 253 -79.17 43.17 -4.39
C SER A 253 -78.73 44.26 -3.40
N VAL A 254 -78.80 43.99 -2.10
CA VAL A 254 -78.06 44.81 -1.16
C VAL A 254 -76.59 44.49 -1.41
N ASP A 255 -75.88 45.48 -1.96
CA ASP A 255 -74.43 45.55 -2.12
C ASP A 255 -73.70 44.97 -0.88
N SER A 256 -73.51 43.66 -0.83
CA SER A 256 -72.95 42.94 0.32
C SER A 256 -71.45 43.21 0.48
N PHE A 257 -70.83 43.90 -0.49
CA PHE A 257 -69.46 44.39 -0.42
C PHE A 257 -69.30 45.78 0.22
N LYS A 258 -70.38 46.53 0.49
CA LYS A 258 -70.28 47.89 1.06
C LYS A 258 -70.17 47.94 2.60
N PHE A 259 -70.38 46.83 3.31
CA PHE A 259 -70.42 46.80 4.78
C PHE A 259 -69.22 46.11 5.46
N ILE A 260 -68.03 46.10 4.85
CA ILE A 260 -66.82 45.70 5.59
C ILE A 260 -66.50 46.81 6.60
N HIS A 261 -66.66 46.50 7.89
CA HIS A 261 -66.42 47.44 8.98
C HIS A 261 -65.05 48.12 8.81
N PRO A 262 -64.96 49.47 8.94
CA PRO A 262 -63.71 50.22 8.74
C PRO A 262 -62.52 49.68 9.54
N LEU A 263 -62.76 49.09 10.73
CA LEU A 263 -61.70 48.41 11.51
C LEU A 263 -61.20 47.11 10.87
N ILE A 264 -62.04 46.31 10.20
CA ILE A 264 -61.56 45.12 9.47
C ILE A 264 -60.74 45.57 8.28
N ARG A 265 -61.24 46.54 7.50
CA ARG A 265 -60.53 47.07 6.34
C ARG A 265 -59.18 47.66 6.74
N PHE A 266 -59.13 48.36 7.88
CA PHE A 266 -57.90 48.83 8.48
C PHE A 266 -57.00 47.68 8.92
N ARG A 267 -57.49 46.67 9.66
CA ARG A 267 -56.70 45.51 10.06
C ARG A 267 -56.13 44.75 8.87
N VAL A 268 -56.91 44.51 7.82
CA VAL A 268 -56.47 43.86 6.58
C VAL A 268 -55.42 44.73 5.88
N ALA A 269 -55.63 46.04 5.78
CA ALA A 269 -54.64 46.96 5.23
C ALA A 269 -53.35 47.02 6.06
N VAL A 270 -53.43 47.00 7.39
CA VAL A 270 -52.28 46.95 8.31
C VAL A 270 -51.54 45.64 8.16
N VAL A 271 -52.24 44.51 8.12
CA VAL A 271 -51.64 43.19 7.89
C VAL A 271 -50.99 43.14 6.52
N ALA A 272 -51.62 43.67 5.47
CA ALA A 272 -51.04 43.76 4.14
C ALA A 272 -49.81 44.69 4.08
N VAL A 273 -49.84 45.84 4.78
CA VAL A 273 -48.69 46.76 4.87
C VAL A 273 -47.56 46.16 5.70
N ILE A 274 -47.86 45.44 6.79
CA ILE A 274 -46.86 44.74 7.59
C ILE A 274 -46.30 43.55 6.81
N ALA A 275 -47.13 42.79 6.10
CA ALA A 275 -46.70 41.69 5.24
C ALA A 275 -45.87 42.21 4.06
N ALA A 276 -46.28 43.29 3.40
CA ALA A 276 -45.52 43.95 2.34
C ALA A 276 -44.23 44.58 2.87
N ASN A 277 -44.20 45.15 4.07
CA ASN A 277 -42.95 45.61 4.69
C ASN A 277 -42.08 44.45 5.15
N ARG A 278 -42.65 43.33 5.61
CA ARG A 278 -41.91 42.11 5.92
C ARG A 278 -41.34 41.50 4.64
N LEU A 279 -42.11 41.42 3.57
CA LEU A 279 -41.69 40.92 2.26
C LEU A 279 -40.73 41.87 1.57
N LYS A 280 -40.90 43.19 1.70
CA LYS A 280 -39.93 44.19 1.28
C LYS A 280 -38.66 44.06 2.11
N TYR A 281 -38.77 43.88 3.43
CA TYR A 281 -37.63 43.60 4.31
C TYR A 281 -36.96 42.28 3.93
N PHE A 282 -37.68 41.21 3.62
CA PHE A 282 -37.09 39.98 3.08
C PHE A 282 -36.49 40.21 1.68
N GLY A 283 -37.14 40.91 0.77
CA GLY A 283 -36.60 41.20 -0.56
C GLY A 283 -35.38 42.14 -0.55
N THR A 284 -35.28 43.03 0.45
CA THR A 284 -34.17 44.00 0.61
C THR A 284 -33.12 43.56 1.64
N HIS A 285 -33.44 42.63 2.54
CA HIS A 285 -32.57 42.18 3.66
C HIS A 285 -32.44 40.65 3.78
N ALA A 286 -33.14 39.81 3.00
CA ALA A 286 -32.90 38.35 2.98
C ALA A 286 -31.59 37.96 2.28
N ASN A 287 -30.87 38.94 1.71
CA ASN A 287 -29.47 38.75 1.32
C ASN A 287 -28.49 38.96 2.49
N VAL A 288 -28.94 39.32 3.68
CA VAL A 288 -28.02 39.77 4.75
C VAL A 288 -28.57 39.45 6.15
N SER A 289 -28.15 38.32 6.74
CA SER A 289 -27.52 38.28 8.07
C SER A 289 -27.76 36.95 8.80
N ILE A 290 -26.76 36.06 8.86
CA ILE A 290 -26.69 35.05 9.96
C ILE A 290 -25.29 34.93 10.61
N PHE A 291 -24.31 35.78 10.25
CA PHE A 291 -23.16 36.07 11.12
C PHE A 291 -22.90 37.57 11.21
N THR A 292 -22.78 38.09 12.45
CA THR A 292 -22.40 39.47 12.74
C THR A 292 -20.88 39.56 12.88
N CYS A 293 -20.24 40.38 12.04
CA CYS A 293 -18.91 40.91 12.30
C CYS A 293 -19.07 42.27 12.99
N ASN A 294 -18.49 42.44 14.17
CA ASN A 294 -18.39 43.74 14.81
C ASN A 294 -17.07 44.37 14.36
N ASP A 295 -17.15 45.47 13.60
CA ASP A 295 -16.05 46.42 13.52
C ASP A 295 -16.12 47.34 14.74
N THR A 296 -15.00 47.49 15.45
CA THR A 296 -14.94 48.15 16.78
C THR A 296 -14.84 49.68 16.71
N ALA A 297 -15.08 50.33 15.57
CA ALA A 297 -14.96 51.79 15.48
C ALA A 297 -16.27 52.53 15.19
N ILE A 298 -17.24 51.95 14.47
CA ILE A 298 -18.49 52.64 14.12
C ILE A 298 -19.65 51.63 14.15
N SER A 299 -20.65 51.94 14.99
CA SER A 299 -21.83 51.13 15.21
C SER A 299 -22.55 50.73 13.92
N ASN A 300 -22.88 49.44 13.81
CA ASN A 300 -23.93 48.86 12.96
C ASN A 300 -23.72 48.78 11.43
N CYS A 301 -22.52 48.47 10.95
CA CYS A 301 -22.34 48.06 9.56
C CYS A 301 -22.40 46.53 9.40
N ARG A 302 -23.39 46.06 8.63
CA ARG A 302 -23.63 44.64 8.27
C ARG A 302 -22.80 44.30 7.03
N VAL A 303 -21.94 43.27 7.11
CA VAL A 303 -21.23 42.76 5.93
C VAL A 303 -22.22 42.07 5.00
N MET A 304 -22.26 42.50 3.74
CA MET A 304 -23.09 41.93 2.67
C MET A 304 -22.31 40.85 1.91
N VAL A 305 -22.91 39.67 1.74
CA VAL A 305 -22.48 38.69 0.74
C VAL A 305 -23.45 38.78 -0.42
N VAL A 306 -23.01 39.41 -1.51
CA VAL A 306 -23.77 39.51 -2.75
C VAL A 306 -23.57 38.20 -3.51
N ALA A 307 -24.65 37.45 -3.76
CA ALA A 307 -24.63 36.51 -4.87
C ALA A 307 -24.42 37.37 -6.13
N GLY A 308 -23.26 37.23 -6.78
CA GLY A 308 -22.98 37.95 -8.01
C GLY A 308 -24.16 37.79 -8.95
N GLN A 309 -24.79 38.91 -9.33
CA GLN A 309 -25.42 38.93 -10.63
C GLN A 309 -24.29 38.63 -11.60
N GLY A 310 -24.43 37.57 -12.39
CA GLY A 310 -23.62 37.40 -13.58
C GLY A 310 -23.61 38.74 -14.32
N PRO A 311 -22.47 39.14 -14.90
CA PRO A 311 -22.35 40.46 -15.48
C PRO A 311 -23.54 40.69 -16.41
N ASN A 312 -24.33 41.73 -16.14
CA ASN A 312 -24.95 42.45 -17.23
C ASN A 312 -23.77 42.98 -18.04
N ILE A 313 -23.28 42.14 -18.96
CA ILE A 313 -22.39 42.54 -20.02
C ILE A 313 -23.21 43.57 -20.78
N ASN A 314 -22.99 44.83 -20.46
CA ASN A 314 -23.44 45.93 -21.27
C ASN A 314 -22.55 45.85 -22.52
N ILE A 315 -22.92 44.97 -23.46
CA ILE A 315 -22.33 44.89 -24.79
C ILE A 315 -22.74 46.16 -25.51
N LYS A 316 -22.05 47.26 -25.22
CA LYS A 316 -21.73 48.23 -26.26
C LYS A 316 -20.52 47.66 -26.98
N CYS A 317 -20.78 46.71 -27.88
CA CYS A 317 -19.84 46.35 -28.93
C CYS A 317 -19.62 47.60 -29.78
N LYS A 318 -18.53 48.30 -29.52
CA LYS A 318 -17.80 48.99 -30.59
C LYS A 318 -16.59 48.12 -30.88
N SER A 319 -16.67 47.45 -32.03
CA SER A 319 -15.55 46.96 -32.86
C SER A 319 -14.28 46.55 -32.12
N ASP A 320 -14.08 45.25 -31.91
CA ASP A 320 -13.11 44.44 -32.64
C ASP A 320 -13.23 42.96 -32.21
N GLU A 321 -12.73 42.05 -33.06
CA GLU A 321 -13.09 40.63 -33.22
C GLU A 321 -13.34 39.75 -31.97
N PRO A 322 -14.33 38.81 -32.00
CA PRO A 322 -14.60 37.90 -30.89
C PRO A 322 -13.88 36.55 -31.07
N THR A 323 -12.87 36.27 -30.25
CA THR A 323 -12.53 34.88 -29.90
C THR A 323 -13.53 34.40 -28.85
N VAL A 324 -14.33 33.40 -29.23
CA VAL A 324 -15.36 32.78 -28.39
C VAL A 324 -14.68 32.03 -27.24
N THR A 325 -14.42 32.70 -26.12
CA THR A 325 -14.15 32.04 -24.83
C THR A 325 -15.49 31.84 -24.14
N SER A 326 -15.84 30.60 -23.82
CA SER A 326 -17.11 30.31 -23.16
C SER A 326 -17.09 30.91 -21.75
N GLN A 327 -18.23 31.42 -21.25
CA GLN A 327 -18.31 31.97 -19.88
C GLN A 327 -17.85 30.96 -18.80
N SER A 328 -17.87 29.66 -19.12
CA SER A 328 -17.34 28.59 -18.28
C SER A 328 -15.82 28.66 -18.12
N ASP A 329 -15.08 29.01 -19.17
CA ASP A 329 -13.62 29.07 -19.16
C ASP A 329 -13.15 30.23 -18.28
N VAL A 330 -13.82 31.39 -18.35
CA VAL A 330 -13.50 32.56 -17.51
C VAL A 330 -13.71 32.28 -16.02
N VAL A 331 -14.75 31.51 -15.66
CA VAL A 331 -15.01 31.11 -14.27
C VAL A 331 -14.01 30.05 -13.81
N ALA A 332 -13.66 29.09 -14.67
CA ALA A 332 -12.65 28.08 -14.37
C ALA A 332 -11.26 28.71 -14.18
N ASP A 333 -10.88 29.64 -15.05
CA ASP A 333 -9.62 30.39 -14.98
C ASP A 333 -9.54 31.26 -13.73
N TRP A 334 -10.66 31.87 -13.33
CA TRP A 334 -10.73 32.62 -12.06
C TRP A 334 -10.63 31.70 -10.83
N LEU A 335 -11.36 30.57 -10.81
CA LEU A 335 -11.34 29.60 -9.71
C LEU A 335 -9.98 28.89 -9.57
N THR A 336 -9.24 28.74 -10.66
CA THR A 336 -7.90 28.15 -10.70
C THR A 336 -6.77 29.19 -10.63
N SER A 337 -7.12 30.48 -10.49
CA SER A 337 -6.13 31.55 -10.36
C SER A 337 -5.25 31.36 -9.14
N SER A 338 -3.93 31.34 -9.36
CA SER A 338 -2.92 31.27 -8.29
C SER A 338 -3.07 32.40 -7.28
N HIS A 339 -3.51 33.58 -7.74
CA HIS A 339 -3.75 34.73 -6.88
C HIS A 339 -4.92 34.50 -5.92
N LEU A 340 -6.01 33.91 -6.40
CA LEU A 340 -7.17 33.56 -5.56
C LEU A 340 -6.79 32.51 -4.51
N ILE A 341 -6.07 31.46 -4.90
CA ILE A 341 -5.62 30.39 -4.00
C ILE A 341 -4.70 30.97 -2.92
N HIS A 342 -3.78 31.87 -3.29
CA HIS A 342 -2.91 32.55 -2.35
C HIS A 342 -3.69 33.41 -1.35
N ASN A 343 -4.64 34.23 -1.82
CA ASN A 343 -5.49 35.06 -0.96
C ASN A 343 -6.34 34.22 0.01
N ILE A 344 -6.86 33.08 -0.44
CA ILE A 344 -7.59 32.11 0.40
C ILE A 344 -6.65 31.50 1.45
N ARG A 345 -5.44 31.09 1.05
CA ARG A 345 -4.41 30.54 1.95
C ARG A 345 -4.03 31.53 3.02
N ASP A 346 -3.79 32.79 2.66
CA ASP A 346 -3.37 33.84 3.59
C ASP A 346 -4.48 34.24 4.56
N SER A 347 -5.73 34.26 4.08
CA SER A 347 -6.90 34.56 4.92
C SER A 347 -7.20 33.46 5.94
N THR A 348 -6.91 32.20 5.58
CA THR A 348 -7.26 31.02 6.41
C THR A 348 -6.07 30.37 7.12
N CYS A 349 -4.83 30.81 6.89
CA CYS A 349 -3.62 30.20 7.46
C CYS A 349 -3.67 30.12 8.99
N GLY A 350 -4.07 31.21 9.65
CA GLY A 350 -4.20 31.27 11.11
C GLY A 350 -5.24 30.29 11.67
N LEU A 351 -6.33 30.05 10.93
CA LEU A 351 -7.36 29.08 11.30
C LEU A 351 -6.88 27.64 11.11
N VAL A 352 -6.24 27.34 9.98
CA VAL A 352 -5.67 26.01 9.71
C VAL A 352 -4.64 25.63 10.78
N ASP A 353 -3.79 26.57 11.19
CA ASP A 353 -2.80 26.33 12.24
C ASP A 353 -3.43 26.18 13.63
N ALA A 354 -4.45 26.97 13.95
CA ALA A 354 -5.22 26.81 15.18
C ALA A 354 -5.94 25.44 15.24
N LEU A 355 -6.48 24.97 14.11
CA LEU A 355 -7.11 23.65 13.99
C LEU A 355 -6.10 22.52 14.16
N LYS A 356 -4.89 22.62 13.58
CA LYS A 356 -3.82 21.62 13.77
C LYS A 356 -3.42 21.51 15.25
N LYS A 357 -3.30 22.63 15.94
CA LYS A 357 -2.97 22.68 17.39
C LYS A 357 -4.09 22.11 18.27
N ASN A 358 -5.35 22.24 17.86
CA ASN A 358 -6.51 21.79 18.64
C ASN A 358 -6.89 20.31 18.42
N ARG A 359 -6.21 19.55 17.54
CA ARG A 359 -6.52 18.12 17.28
C ARG A 359 -6.30 17.18 18.47
N GLY A 360 -5.62 17.65 19.53
CA GLY A 360 -5.35 16.84 20.74
C GLY A 360 -6.45 16.90 21.80
N ASP A 361 -7.38 17.85 21.73
CA ASP A 361 -8.34 18.10 22.81
C ASP A 361 -9.67 17.38 22.53
N LYS A 362 -9.92 16.28 23.26
CA LYS A 362 -11.11 15.41 23.09
C LYS A 362 -12.38 16.02 23.69
N SER A 363 -12.32 17.24 24.22
CA SER A 363 -13.40 17.90 24.94
C SER A 363 -14.67 18.15 24.09
N GLY A 364 -14.57 18.13 22.75
CA GLY A 364 -15.71 18.35 21.85
C GLY A 364 -16.23 19.80 21.84
N TYR A 365 -15.81 20.63 22.79
CA TYR A 365 -16.09 22.06 22.84
C TYR A 365 -15.06 22.84 22.03
N MET A 366 -15.54 23.64 21.09
CA MET A 366 -14.70 24.60 20.36
C MET A 366 -14.16 25.65 21.35
N SER A 367 -12.83 25.75 21.46
CA SER A 367 -12.21 26.80 22.26
C SER A 367 -12.65 28.18 21.79
N ARG A 368 -12.94 29.11 22.72
CA ARG A 368 -13.26 30.51 22.40
C ARG A 368 -12.19 31.17 21.52
N ALA A 369 -10.93 30.76 21.69
CA ALA A 369 -9.82 31.22 20.85
C ALA A 369 -9.98 30.77 19.39
N LEU A 370 -10.34 29.50 19.17
CA LEU A 370 -10.60 28.95 17.83
C LEU A 370 -11.78 29.65 17.17
N LEU A 371 -12.84 29.94 17.93
CA LEU A 371 -14.00 30.67 17.41
C LEU A 371 -13.63 32.11 16.97
N LYS A 372 -12.82 32.82 17.76
CA LYS A 372 -12.32 34.15 17.41
C LYS A 372 -11.39 34.11 16.20
N THR A 373 -10.54 33.09 16.09
CA THR A 373 -9.67 32.89 14.91
C THR A 373 -10.50 32.58 13.66
N ALA A 374 -11.55 31.77 13.77
CA ALA A 374 -12.47 31.49 12.67
C ALA A 374 -13.21 32.74 12.20
N GLN A 375 -13.68 33.57 13.14
CA GLN A 375 -14.29 34.88 12.84
C GLN A 375 -13.31 35.80 12.09
N ASN A 376 -12.07 35.94 12.60
CA ASN A 376 -11.06 36.77 11.97
C ASN A 376 -10.65 36.27 10.57
N SER A 377 -10.54 34.94 10.40
CA SER A 377 -10.26 34.34 9.08
C SER A 377 -11.40 34.54 8.10
N PHE A 378 -12.65 34.50 8.56
CA PHE A 378 -13.80 34.82 7.72
C PHE A 378 -13.82 36.28 7.29
N ILE A 379 -13.55 37.22 8.21
CA ILE A 379 -13.47 38.66 7.89
C ILE A 379 -12.42 38.90 6.81
N LYS A 380 -11.20 38.38 7.01
CA LYS A 380 -10.11 38.49 6.04
C LYS A 380 -10.45 37.84 4.70
N LEU A 381 -11.10 36.67 4.71
CA LEU A 381 -11.55 36.00 3.49
C LEU A 381 -12.56 36.87 2.72
N MET A 382 -13.51 37.50 3.42
CA MET A 382 -14.47 38.40 2.80
C MET A 382 -13.80 39.66 2.24
N GLU A 383 -12.91 40.30 3.00
CA GLU A 383 -12.17 41.50 2.56
C GLU A 383 -11.28 41.24 1.34
N THR A 384 -10.65 40.07 1.27
CA THR A 384 -9.73 39.71 0.16
C THR A 384 -10.47 39.25 -1.09
N THR A 385 -11.66 38.65 -0.94
CA THR A 385 -12.48 38.19 -2.09
C THR A 385 -13.48 39.25 -2.57
N GLN A 386 -13.85 40.23 -1.73
CA GLN A 386 -14.76 41.32 -2.06
C GLN A 386 -14.41 42.11 -3.33
N PRO A 387 -13.12 42.44 -3.62
CA PRO A 387 -12.77 43.16 -4.85
C PRO A 387 -13.08 42.39 -6.14
N SER A 388 -13.19 41.06 -6.06
CA SER A 388 -13.53 40.19 -7.20
C SER A 388 -15.02 40.17 -7.51
N PHE A 389 -15.87 40.72 -6.64
CA PHE A 389 -17.31 40.81 -6.84
C PHE A 389 -17.73 42.27 -7.07
N PRO A 390 -18.60 42.54 -8.06
CA PRO A 390 -19.08 43.90 -8.32
C PRO A 390 -19.80 44.44 -7.07
N HIS A 391 -19.46 45.69 -6.69
CA HIS A 391 -20.11 46.38 -5.60
C HIS A 391 -21.62 46.46 -5.86
N TYR A 392 -22.42 45.75 -5.06
CA TYR A 392 -23.82 46.08 -4.97
C TYR A 392 -23.91 47.35 -4.13
N ILE A 393 -24.15 48.49 -4.79
CA ILE A 393 -24.59 49.71 -4.13
C ILE A 393 -25.97 49.37 -3.57
N CYS A 394 -26.01 48.87 -2.34
CA CYS A 394 -27.20 49.00 -1.54
C CYS A 394 -27.32 50.51 -1.32
N GLU A 395 -28.23 51.17 -2.06
CA GLU A 395 -28.73 52.46 -1.57
C GLU A 395 -28.99 52.25 -0.08
N PRO A 396 -28.39 53.06 0.82
CA PRO A 396 -28.63 52.90 2.23
C PRO A 396 -30.13 53.04 2.38
N ALA A 397 -30.81 51.91 2.52
CA ALA A 397 -32.25 51.86 2.60
C ALA A 397 -32.52 52.69 3.83
N LEU A 398 -33.00 53.93 3.61
CA LEU A 398 -33.34 54.90 4.65
C LEU A 398 -33.91 54.06 5.77
N ILE A 399 -33.16 53.95 6.87
CA ILE A 399 -33.53 53.16 8.03
C ILE A 399 -34.83 53.82 8.47
N ARG A 400 -35.94 53.32 7.95
CA ARG A 400 -37.23 53.92 8.18
C ARG A 400 -37.50 53.56 9.61
N ASP A 401 -37.26 54.54 10.48
CA ASP A 401 -37.43 54.47 11.92
C ASP A 401 -38.63 53.57 12.20
N ARG A 402 -38.40 52.43 12.86
CA ARG A 402 -39.44 51.41 13.11
C ARG A 402 -40.64 52.07 13.82
N ASN A 403 -40.38 53.14 14.56
CA ASN A 403 -41.35 53.96 15.26
C ASN A 403 -42.18 54.87 14.34
N CYS A 404 -41.75 55.16 13.11
CA CYS A 404 -42.51 55.92 12.10
C CYS A 404 -43.72 55.10 11.60
N LEU A 405 -43.53 53.83 11.23
CA LEU A 405 -44.64 52.98 10.78
C LEU A 405 -45.65 52.76 11.92
N CYS A 406 -45.16 52.44 13.13
CA CYS A 406 -46.00 52.28 14.30
C CYS A 406 -46.83 53.55 14.60
N ARG A 407 -46.23 54.74 14.52
CA ARG A 407 -46.94 56.02 14.67
C ARG A 407 -47.97 56.27 13.57
N MET A 408 -47.63 55.97 12.30
CA MET A 408 -48.57 56.12 11.17
C MET A 408 -49.77 55.18 11.28
N LEU A 409 -49.54 53.93 11.69
CA LEU A 409 -50.61 52.95 11.92
C LEU A 409 -51.44 53.35 13.14
N ALA A 410 -50.82 53.77 14.25
CA ALA A 410 -51.54 54.25 15.43
C ALA A 410 -52.43 55.46 15.11
N GLY A 411 -51.92 56.46 14.39
CA GLY A 411 -52.70 57.62 13.96
C GLY A 411 -53.81 57.27 12.96
N GLY A 412 -53.61 56.26 12.11
CA GLY A 412 -54.65 55.72 11.23
C GLY A 412 -55.77 55.02 12.01
N LEU A 413 -55.42 54.24 13.02
CA LEU A 413 -56.39 53.57 13.91
C LEU A 413 -57.18 54.59 14.73
N GLU A 414 -56.51 55.58 15.30
CA GLU A 414 -57.11 56.64 16.10
C GLU A 414 -58.11 57.47 15.26
N LYS A 415 -57.78 57.79 14.00
CA LYS A 415 -58.70 58.45 13.05
C LYS A 415 -59.94 57.63 12.73
N ILE A 416 -59.83 56.30 12.71
CA ILE A 416 -60.98 55.41 12.47
C ILE A 416 -61.83 55.31 13.73
N LEU A 417 -61.23 55.09 14.89
CA LEU A 417 -61.93 54.98 16.17
C LEU A 417 -62.66 56.27 16.58
N ARG A 418 -62.21 57.44 16.11
CA ARG A 418 -62.90 58.72 16.30
C ARG A 418 -64.18 58.89 15.46
N ARG A 419 -64.47 58.02 14.49
CA ARG A 419 -65.71 58.07 13.71
C ARG A 419 -66.86 57.48 14.53
N SER A 420 -67.87 58.31 14.81
CA SER A 420 -69.01 58.03 15.69
C SER A 420 -69.90 56.86 15.23
N SER A 421 -69.82 56.45 13.96
CA SER A 421 -70.66 55.42 13.35
C SER A 421 -70.23 53.96 13.60
N LEU A 422 -69.25 53.71 14.48
CA LEU A 422 -68.69 52.37 14.74
C LEU A 422 -69.26 51.69 15.99
N ARG A 423 -70.13 52.35 16.76
CA ARG A 423 -70.70 51.78 18.00
C ARG A 423 -71.95 50.92 17.79
N GLU A 424 -72.64 51.03 16.65
CA GLU A 424 -73.99 50.46 16.50
C GLU A 424 -74.09 49.22 15.59
N ALA A 425 -73.01 48.69 15.02
CA ALA A 425 -73.07 47.42 14.28
C ALA A 425 -71.73 46.67 14.30
N VAL A 426 -71.43 45.99 15.42
CA VAL A 426 -70.29 45.07 15.53
C VAL A 426 -70.76 43.64 15.29
N ASN A 427 -71.02 43.27 14.03
CA ASN A 427 -71.14 41.87 13.64
C ASN A 427 -69.83 41.41 12.99
N LEU A 428 -68.79 41.27 13.83
CA LEU A 428 -67.47 40.74 13.45
C LEU A 428 -67.42 39.25 13.78
N PHE A 429 -68.16 38.42 13.06
CA PHE A 429 -68.16 36.98 13.31
C PHE A 429 -67.04 36.28 12.52
N SER A 430 -66.22 35.47 13.22
CA SER A 430 -65.29 34.52 12.59
C SER A 430 -66.07 33.52 11.73
N VAL A 431 -65.44 32.94 10.71
CA VAL A 431 -66.03 31.84 9.92
C VAL A 431 -66.51 30.71 10.84
N GLU A 432 -65.74 30.37 11.88
CA GLU A 432 -66.15 29.38 12.90
C GLU A 432 -67.39 29.80 13.69
N HIS A 433 -67.50 31.10 14.01
CA HIS A 433 -68.66 31.62 14.74
C HIS A 433 -69.91 31.63 13.85
N SER A 434 -69.76 32.02 12.58
CA SER A 434 -70.84 31.95 11.59
C SER A 434 -71.27 30.51 11.33
N PHE A 435 -70.33 29.56 11.27
CA PHE A 435 -70.64 28.13 11.19
C PHE A 435 -71.41 27.65 12.41
N SER A 436 -70.93 27.97 13.60
CA SER A 436 -71.55 27.55 14.86
C SER A 436 -72.94 28.18 15.04
N ALA A 437 -73.12 29.42 14.61
CA ALA A 437 -74.42 30.08 14.59
C ALA A 437 -75.37 29.41 13.60
N LEU A 438 -74.90 29.13 12.38
CA LEU A 438 -75.68 28.43 11.36
C LEU A 438 -76.08 27.03 11.82
N GLN A 439 -75.14 26.28 12.42
CA GLN A 439 -75.38 24.95 12.99
C GLN A 439 -76.44 25.01 14.11
N ARG A 440 -76.35 25.99 15.02
CA ARG A 440 -77.39 26.22 16.03
C ARG A 440 -78.75 26.55 15.43
N HIS A 441 -78.78 27.37 14.37
CA HIS A 441 -80.03 27.70 13.67
C HIS A 441 -80.63 26.50 12.94
N LEU A 442 -79.82 25.68 12.26
CA LEU A 442 -80.24 24.44 11.62
C LEU A 442 -80.76 23.44 12.66
N LEU A 443 -80.04 23.25 13.76
CA LEU A 443 -80.47 22.38 14.85
C LEU A 443 -81.83 22.84 15.41
N GLY A 444 -81.95 24.12 15.76
CA GLY A 444 -83.21 24.69 16.25
C GLY A 444 -84.34 24.70 15.21
N PHE A 445 -84.02 24.70 13.91
CA PHE A 445 -85.01 24.49 12.85
C PHE A 445 -85.47 23.02 12.83
N THR A 446 -84.54 22.06 12.86
CA THR A 446 -84.86 20.63 12.89
C THR A 446 -85.65 20.23 14.14
N GLU A 447 -85.34 20.80 15.30
CA GLU A 447 -86.09 20.57 16.54
C GLU A 447 -87.53 21.11 16.46
N ARG A 448 -87.72 22.31 15.88
CA ARG A 448 -89.05 22.89 15.64
C ARG A 448 -89.84 22.07 14.62
N LEU A 449 -89.21 21.63 13.55
CA LEU A 449 -89.85 20.80 12.53
C LEU A 449 -90.24 19.43 13.10
N HIS A 450 -89.37 18.82 13.90
CA HIS A 450 -89.67 17.57 14.61
C HIS A 450 -90.84 17.74 15.58
N SER A 451 -90.86 18.82 16.36
CA SER A 451 -91.97 19.14 17.29
C SER A 451 -93.29 19.35 16.53
N GLY A 452 -93.28 20.11 15.43
CA GLY A 452 -94.45 20.29 14.58
C GLY A 452 -94.94 18.99 13.93
N GLU A 453 -94.03 18.10 13.52
CA GLU A 453 -94.40 16.79 12.97
C GLU A 453 -94.96 15.85 14.06
N LEU A 454 -94.44 15.93 15.29
CA LEU A 454 -95.02 15.23 16.46
C LEU A 454 -96.42 15.74 16.80
N GLU A 455 -96.62 17.05 16.84
CA GLU A 455 -97.94 17.68 17.05
C GLU A 455 -98.92 17.25 15.96
N LYS A 456 -98.52 17.29 14.69
CA LYS A 456 -99.33 16.82 13.56
C LYS A 456 -99.69 15.34 13.67
N ARG A 457 -98.75 14.47 14.06
CA ARG A 457 -99.04 13.05 14.33
C ARG A 457 -100.02 12.89 15.49
N ASN A 458 -99.83 13.66 16.57
CA ASN A 458 -100.72 13.64 17.72
C ASN A 458 -102.14 14.10 17.35
N LEU A 459 -102.26 15.20 16.59
CA LEU A 459 -103.52 15.71 16.04
C LEU A 459 -104.18 14.70 15.09
N ARG A 460 -103.42 13.99 14.26
CA ARG A 460 -103.96 12.89 13.43
C ARG A 460 -104.48 11.73 14.27
N ASN A 461 -103.78 11.39 15.36
CA ASN A 461 -104.24 10.35 16.30
C ASN A 461 -105.51 10.79 17.04
N GLU A 462 -105.57 12.03 17.53
CA GLU A 462 -106.76 12.67 18.11
C GLU A 462 -107.92 12.69 17.11
N GLN A 463 -107.68 13.09 15.86
CA GLN A 463 -108.66 13.05 14.78
C GLN A 463 -109.15 11.63 14.52
N GLY A 464 -108.27 10.63 14.55
CA GLY A 464 -108.62 9.20 14.47
C GLY A 464 -109.49 8.74 15.65
N LYS A 465 -109.16 9.14 16.88
CA LYS A 465 -109.97 8.86 18.08
C LYS A 465 -111.34 9.52 18.00
N LEU A 466 -111.43 10.77 17.55
CA LEU A 466 -112.69 11.49 17.35
C LEU A 466 -113.52 10.84 16.25
N ARG A 467 -112.92 10.45 15.12
CA ARG A 467 -113.60 9.68 14.08
C ARG A 467 -114.12 8.35 14.61
N SER A 468 -113.34 7.62 15.42
CA SER A 468 -113.81 6.39 16.08
C SER A 468 -114.97 6.65 17.05
N LYS A 469 -114.92 7.73 17.85
CA LYS A 469 -116.05 8.15 18.72
C LYS A 469 -117.28 8.52 17.91
N ILE A 470 -117.13 9.26 16.80
CA ILE A 470 -118.21 9.59 15.87
C ILE A 470 -118.78 8.30 15.27
N GLU A 471 -117.94 7.33 14.91
CA GLU A 471 -118.40 6.05 14.38
C GLU A 471 -119.14 5.23 15.45
N LYS A 472 -118.69 5.24 16.70
CA LYS A 472 -119.43 4.66 17.83
C LYS A 472 -120.76 5.36 18.06
N LEU A 473 -120.81 6.69 17.98
CA LEU A 473 -122.06 7.45 18.06
C LEU A 473 -122.98 7.18 16.87
N LYS A 474 -122.42 6.95 15.67
CA LYS A 474 -123.18 6.46 14.52
C LYS A 474 -123.69 5.04 14.72
N THR A 475 -122.95 4.15 15.38
CA THR A 475 -123.47 2.82 15.73
C THR A 475 -124.57 2.91 16.79
N TYR A 476 -124.45 3.78 17.80
CA TYR A 476 -125.54 4.04 18.76
C TYR A 476 -126.76 4.67 18.07
N LYS A 477 -126.52 5.62 17.16
CA LYS A 477 -127.55 6.21 16.31
C LYS A 477 -128.17 5.17 15.38
N SER A 478 -127.40 4.25 14.82
CA SER A 478 -127.87 3.13 14.01
C SER A 478 -128.65 2.10 14.83
N GLU A 479 -128.37 1.94 16.12
CA GLU A 479 -129.15 1.07 17.01
C GLU A 479 -130.50 1.72 17.37
N VAL A 480 -130.54 3.05 17.52
CA VAL A 480 -131.76 3.86 17.67
C VAL A 480 -132.54 3.97 16.35
N GLU A 481 -131.85 4.06 15.21
CA GLU A 481 -132.44 4.08 13.87
C GLU A 481 -132.90 2.68 13.45
N LYS A 482 -132.28 1.57 13.85
CA LYS A 482 -132.79 0.19 13.66
C LYS A 482 -134.12 -0.05 14.40
N GLN A 483 -134.29 0.53 15.58
CA GLN A 483 -135.58 0.53 16.30
C GLN A 483 -136.62 1.46 15.66
N SER A 484 -136.20 2.37 14.78
CA SER A 484 -137.07 3.27 13.99
C SER A 484 -137.31 2.75 12.55
N ASP A 485 -136.41 1.95 12.00
CA ASP A 485 -136.40 1.40 10.63
C ASP A 485 -137.19 0.09 10.51
N GLU A 486 -137.50 -0.60 11.63
CA GLU A 486 -138.55 -1.64 11.64
C GLU A 486 -139.95 -1.07 11.34
N ILE A 487 -140.16 0.24 11.55
CA ILE A 487 -141.43 0.94 11.32
C ILE A 487 -141.43 1.70 9.97
N GLN A 488 -140.26 2.08 9.45
CA GLN A 488 -140.12 2.77 8.16
C GLN A 488 -139.69 1.85 6.98
N GLY A 489 -139.36 0.58 7.25
CA GLY A 489 -139.00 -0.44 6.25
C GLY A 489 -140.12 -0.93 5.33
N PHE A 490 -141.36 -0.48 5.56
CA PHE A 490 -142.53 -0.85 4.75
C PHE A 490 -142.92 0.15 3.65
N LYS A 491 -142.30 1.34 3.55
CA LYS A 491 -142.82 2.38 2.65
C LYS A 491 -141.91 2.90 1.53
N ASP A 492 -140.60 2.72 1.57
CA ASP A 492 -139.71 3.38 0.58
C ASP A 492 -138.73 2.43 -0.15
N ARG A 493 -139.03 1.13 -0.20
CA ARG A 493 -138.34 0.14 -1.06
C ARG A 493 -138.72 0.23 -2.55
N GLU A 494 -139.26 1.39 -2.96
CA GLU A 494 -139.85 1.65 -4.27
C GLU A 494 -139.35 2.96 -4.91
N ARG A 495 -138.05 3.30 -4.82
CA ARG A 495 -137.44 4.31 -5.73
C ARG A 495 -135.89 4.38 -5.74
N ALA A 496 -135.33 3.62 -6.68
CA ALA A 496 -134.25 3.98 -7.63
C ALA A 496 -132.75 4.04 -7.23
N LEU A 497 -131.97 3.37 -8.10
CA LEU A 497 -130.52 3.26 -8.24
C LEU A 497 -129.83 4.51 -8.84
N VAL A 498 -128.52 4.65 -8.59
CA VAL A 498 -127.57 5.61 -9.21
C VAL A 498 -126.26 4.87 -9.50
N ALA A 499 -125.42 5.10 -10.52
CA ALA A 499 -125.46 5.63 -11.90
C ALA A 499 -124.05 5.38 -12.49
N ARG A 500 -123.94 5.30 -13.82
CA ARG A 500 -122.73 4.88 -14.59
C ARG A 500 -121.49 5.80 -14.45
N SER A 501 -121.58 6.98 -13.82
CA SER A 501 -120.47 7.96 -13.74
C SER A 501 -119.36 7.63 -12.73
N ARG A 502 -119.59 6.70 -11.80
CA ARG A 502 -118.55 6.26 -10.84
C ARG A 502 -117.52 5.31 -11.47
N PHE A 503 -117.84 4.70 -12.61
CA PHE A 503 -116.95 3.74 -13.28
C PHE A 503 -115.80 4.43 -14.04
N ASP A 504 -116.08 5.56 -14.70
CA ASP A 504 -115.07 6.26 -15.51
C ASP A 504 -113.99 6.95 -14.65
N GLY A 505 -114.33 7.40 -13.44
CA GLY A 505 -113.36 7.97 -12.49
C GLY A 505 -112.35 6.93 -11.98
N VAL A 506 -112.81 5.71 -11.72
CA VAL A 506 -111.94 4.60 -11.27
C VAL A 506 -110.98 4.18 -12.38
N CYS A 507 -111.42 4.16 -13.64
CA CYS A 507 -110.56 3.85 -14.78
C CYS A 507 -109.47 4.91 -15.02
N ALA A 508 -109.78 6.21 -14.84
CA ALA A 508 -108.79 7.28 -14.96
C ALA A 508 -107.73 7.24 -13.84
N GLU A 509 -108.16 6.93 -12.61
CA GLU A 509 -107.26 6.83 -11.46
C GLU A 509 -106.33 5.60 -11.55
N LEU A 510 -106.81 4.48 -12.10
CA LEU A 510 -106.01 3.28 -12.35
C LEU A 510 -104.90 3.53 -13.39
N ASN A 511 -105.21 4.27 -14.47
CA ASN A 511 -104.19 4.66 -15.45
C ASN A 511 -103.13 5.61 -14.86
N ALA A 512 -103.54 6.54 -13.99
CA ALA A 512 -102.61 7.41 -13.28
C ALA A 512 -101.71 6.63 -12.29
N ALA A 513 -102.23 5.56 -11.68
CA ALA A 513 -101.45 4.65 -10.83
C ALA A 513 -100.42 3.85 -11.64
N LEU A 514 -100.80 3.31 -12.81
CA LEU A 514 -99.91 2.55 -13.69
C LEU A 514 -98.73 3.39 -14.20
N GLU A 515 -98.94 4.66 -14.54
CA GLU A 515 -97.85 5.54 -14.96
C GLU A 515 -96.92 5.93 -13.79
N ARG A 516 -97.42 5.95 -12.54
CA ARG A 516 -96.55 6.08 -11.36
C ARG A 516 -95.70 4.84 -11.14
N GLU A 517 -96.27 3.64 -11.32
CA GLU A 517 -95.56 2.35 -11.25
C GLU A 517 -94.39 2.30 -12.25
N LYS A 518 -94.64 2.66 -13.53
CA LYS A 518 -93.59 2.65 -14.57
C LYS A 518 -92.45 3.62 -14.27
N ARG A 519 -92.74 4.80 -13.71
CA ARG A 519 -91.70 5.75 -13.29
C ARG A 519 -90.89 5.20 -12.11
N ALA A 520 -91.53 4.55 -11.15
CA ALA A 520 -90.85 3.90 -10.03
C ALA A 520 -89.94 2.74 -10.50
N GLN A 521 -90.40 1.92 -11.44
CA GLN A 521 -89.59 0.85 -12.04
C GLN A 521 -88.37 1.39 -12.79
N LYS A 522 -88.50 2.51 -13.52
CA LYS A 522 -87.36 3.16 -14.18
C LYS A 522 -86.33 3.65 -13.18
N LEU A 523 -86.76 4.29 -12.09
CA LEU A 523 -85.88 4.76 -11.02
C LEU A 523 -85.16 3.59 -10.32
N LEU A 524 -85.86 2.48 -10.08
CA LEU A 524 -85.25 1.27 -9.52
C LEU A 524 -84.18 0.68 -10.44
N HIS A 525 -84.40 0.66 -11.75
CA HIS A 525 -83.39 0.22 -12.71
C HIS A 525 -82.15 1.13 -12.71
N GLU A 526 -82.34 2.45 -12.66
CA GLU A 526 -81.23 3.41 -12.56
C GLU A 526 -80.47 3.25 -11.23
N GLN A 527 -81.16 3.02 -10.11
CA GLN A 527 -80.52 2.75 -8.82
C GLN A 527 -79.75 1.43 -8.82
N ASN A 528 -80.32 0.37 -9.41
CA ASN A 528 -79.65 -0.92 -9.52
C ASN A 528 -78.40 -0.87 -10.42
N SER A 529 -78.46 -0.10 -11.51
CA SER A 529 -77.30 0.14 -12.39
C SER A 529 -76.18 0.88 -11.66
N LYS A 530 -76.51 1.94 -10.89
CA LYS A 530 -75.53 2.64 -10.04
C LYS A 530 -74.92 1.74 -8.97
N LEU A 531 -75.71 0.83 -8.39
CA LEU A 531 -75.21 -0.15 -7.42
C LEU A 531 -74.23 -1.14 -8.06
N GLN A 532 -74.51 -1.63 -9.28
CA GLN A 532 -73.58 -2.48 -10.02
C GLN A 532 -72.27 -1.74 -10.36
N GLU A 533 -72.35 -0.47 -10.76
CA GLU A 533 -71.16 0.36 -11.02
C GLU A 533 -70.32 0.56 -9.75
N LEU A 534 -70.96 0.86 -8.61
CA LEU A 534 -70.27 0.98 -7.33
C LEU A 534 -69.67 -0.35 -6.86
N SER A 535 -70.35 -1.47 -7.11
CA SER A 535 -69.82 -2.82 -6.82
C SER A 535 -68.57 -3.12 -7.65
N GLY A 536 -68.57 -2.77 -8.94
CA GLY A 536 -67.41 -2.93 -9.82
C GLY A 536 -66.23 -2.05 -9.39
N LYS A 537 -66.49 -0.77 -9.03
CA LYS A 537 -65.44 0.11 -8.48
C LYS A 537 -64.90 -0.41 -7.16
N LEU A 538 -65.74 -0.99 -6.31
CA LEU A 538 -65.29 -1.60 -5.07
C LEU A 538 -64.36 -2.79 -5.36
N GLU A 539 -64.72 -3.67 -6.28
CA GLU A 539 -63.90 -4.81 -6.67
C GLU A 539 -62.53 -4.35 -7.23
N GLU A 540 -62.51 -3.35 -8.11
CA GLU A 540 -61.28 -2.73 -8.63
C GLU A 540 -60.41 -2.14 -7.50
N THR A 541 -61.01 -1.44 -6.53
CA THR A 541 -60.24 -0.94 -5.37
C THR A 541 -59.69 -2.05 -4.47
N THR A 542 -60.39 -3.19 -4.37
CA THR A 542 -59.90 -4.34 -3.60
C THR A 542 -58.76 -5.07 -4.31
N THR A 543 -58.81 -5.19 -5.64
CA THR A 543 -57.71 -5.77 -6.41
C THR A 543 -56.47 -4.86 -6.38
N ASP A 544 -56.66 -3.55 -6.54
CA ASP A 544 -55.60 -2.54 -6.40
C ASP A 544 -54.92 -2.59 -5.03
N HIS A 545 -55.71 -2.81 -3.97
CA HIS A 545 -55.17 -2.93 -2.62
C HIS A 545 -54.33 -4.20 -2.46
N ALA A 546 -54.81 -5.35 -2.98
CA ALA A 546 -54.08 -6.60 -2.95
C ALA A 546 -52.74 -6.54 -3.73
N GLU A 547 -52.70 -5.85 -4.88
CA GLU A 547 -51.46 -5.62 -5.63
C GLU A 547 -50.46 -4.73 -4.88
N LYS A 548 -50.96 -3.66 -4.23
CA LYS A 548 -50.13 -2.80 -3.38
C LYS A 548 -49.58 -3.57 -2.18
N ASP A 549 -50.36 -4.45 -1.56
CA ASP A 549 -49.89 -5.30 -0.47
C ASP A 549 -48.87 -6.33 -0.95
N MET A 550 -49.03 -6.89 -2.16
CA MET A 550 -48.04 -7.79 -2.76
C MET A 550 -46.70 -7.09 -3.01
N THR A 551 -46.73 -5.89 -3.61
CA THR A 551 -45.51 -5.10 -3.86
C THR A 551 -44.84 -4.65 -2.57
N LEU A 552 -45.62 -4.28 -1.54
CA LEU A 552 -45.10 -3.96 -0.21
C LEU A 552 -44.40 -5.18 0.41
N ASN A 553 -45.01 -6.37 0.32
CA ASN A 553 -44.41 -7.60 0.84
C ASN A 553 -43.10 -7.96 0.11
N GLN A 554 -43.03 -7.79 -1.21
CA GLN A 554 -41.80 -7.97 -1.98
C GLN A 554 -40.71 -6.97 -1.59
N ALA A 555 -41.06 -5.72 -1.32
CA ALA A 555 -40.12 -4.72 -0.82
C ALA A 555 -39.61 -5.09 0.58
N ILE A 556 -40.48 -5.61 1.45
CA ILE A 556 -40.10 -6.11 2.78
C ILE A 556 -39.13 -7.28 2.65
N THR A 557 -39.39 -8.26 1.79
CA THR A 557 -38.47 -9.39 1.59
C THR A 557 -37.12 -8.93 1.07
N GLY A 558 -37.07 -8.04 0.07
CA GLY A 558 -35.83 -7.46 -0.44
C GLY A 558 -35.05 -6.70 0.66
N LEU A 559 -35.74 -5.93 1.52
CA LEU A 559 -35.12 -5.28 2.67
C LEU A 559 -34.57 -6.29 3.69
N THR A 560 -35.24 -7.43 3.89
CA THR A 560 -34.72 -8.48 4.77
C THR A 560 -33.46 -9.16 4.22
N GLU A 561 -33.37 -9.36 2.91
CA GLU A 561 -32.18 -9.89 2.24
C GLU A 561 -30.98 -8.94 2.37
N VAL A 562 -31.17 -7.66 2.03
CA VAL A 562 -30.13 -6.62 2.18
C VAL A 562 -29.67 -6.52 3.63
N LYS A 563 -30.58 -6.65 4.59
CA LYS A 563 -30.25 -6.69 6.03
C LYS A 563 -29.39 -7.90 6.40
N MET A 564 -29.65 -9.07 5.82
CA MET A 564 -28.83 -10.27 6.05
C MET A 564 -27.45 -10.15 5.40
N ASP A 565 -27.35 -9.59 4.20
CA ASP A 565 -26.08 -9.35 3.52
C ASP A 565 -25.22 -8.32 4.27
N LEU A 566 -25.85 -7.27 4.79
CA LEU A 566 -25.18 -6.30 5.65
C LEU A 566 -24.63 -6.95 6.92
N LYS A 567 -25.33 -7.94 7.50
CA LYS A 567 -24.81 -8.70 8.65
C LYS A 567 -23.59 -9.55 8.28
N ARG A 568 -23.64 -10.26 7.14
CA ARG A 568 -22.50 -11.06 6.63
C ARG A 568 -21.28 -10.17 6.38
N SER A 569 -21.47 -9.04 5.69
CA SER A 569 -20.42 -8.05 5.41
C SER A 569 -19.83 -7.44 6.69
N ASN A 570 -20.64 -7.15 7.70
CA ASN A 570 -20.13 -6.69 9.00
C ASN A 570 -19.31 -7.75 9.73
N GLN A 571 -19.66 -9.03 9.59
CA GLN A 571 -18.90 -10.11 10.20
C GLN A 571 -17.53 -10.30 9.54
N THR A 572 -17.47 -10.25 8.20
CA THR A 572 -16.19 -10.30 7.48
C THR A 572 -15.31 -9.08 7.79
N LYS A 573 -15.92 -7.90 7.93
CA LYS A 573 -15.22 -6.69 8.39
C LYS A 573 -14.57 -6.87 9.76
N ARG A 574 -15.27 -7.45 10.74
CA ARG A 574 -14.73 -7.70 12.08
C ARG A 574 -13.54 -8.67 12.06
N GLU A 575 -13.60 -9.69 11.19
CA GLU A 575 -12.49 -10.63 11.01
C GLU A 575 -11.26 -9.94 10.41
N LEU A 576 -11.46 -9.07 9.40
CA LEU A 576 -10.39 -8.26 8.83
C LEU A 576 -9.79 -7.27 9.84
N GLU A 577 -10.62 -6.62 10.67
CA GLU A 577 -10.15 -5.74 11.75
C GLU A 577 -9.24 -6.49 12.74
N LYS A 578 -9.57 -7.75 13.05
CA LYS A 578 -8.74 -8.61 13.90
C LYS A 578 -7.40 -8.97 13.24
N GLN A 579 -7.40 -9.29 11.95
CA GLN A 579 -6.16 -9.55 11.19
C GLN A 579 -5.25 -8.32 11.12
N VAL A 580 -5.83 -7.13 10.89
CA VAL A 580 -5.08 -5.87 10.90
C VAL A 580 -4.47 -5.59 12.27
N GLY A 581 -5.20 -5.85 13.37
CA GLY A 581 -4.65 -5.74 14.72
C GLY A 581 -3.46 -6.67 14.95
N HIS A 582 -3.54 -7.90 14.45
CA HIS A 582 -2.45 -8.88 14.55
C HIS A 582 -1.19 -8.42 13.79
N LEU A 583 -1.36 -7.91 12.56
CA LEU A 583 -0.27 -7.37 11.75
C LEU A 583 0.36 -6.10 12.36
N GLN A 584 -0.45 -5.24 12.98
CA GLN A 584 0.05 -4.07 13.70
C GLN A 584 0.90 -4.45 14.91
N HIS A 585 0.49 -5.45 15.68
CA HIS A 585 1.29 -5.96 16.79
C HIS A 585 2.60 -6.59 16.31
N GLU A 586 2.59 -7.34 15.21
CA GLU A 586 3.80 -7.92 14.65
C GLU A 586 4.77 -6.84 14.14
N ARG A 587 4.25 -5.81 13.45
CA ARG A 587 5.03 -4.63 13.05
C ARG A 587 5.71 -3.97 14.25
N ASP A 588 4.97 -3.76 15.34
CA ASP A 588 5.52 -3.10 16.54
C ASP A 588 6.60 -3.94 17.22
N ARG A 589 6.38 -5.26 17.29
CA ARG A 589 7.39 -6.20 17.78
C ARG A 589 8.66 -6.14 16.94
N LEU A 590 8.55 -6.21 15.62
CA LEU A 590 9.69 -6.14 14.69
C LEU A 590 10.42 -4.80 14.79
N ASN A 591 9.69 -3.69 14.92
CA ASN A 591 10.30 -2.38 15.13
C ASN A 591 11.10 -2.31 16.43
N SER A 592 10.61 -2.89 17.53
CA SER A 592 11.39 -2.99 18.78
C SER A 592 12.67 -3.79 18.56
N THR A 593 12.58 -4.94 17.87
CA THR A 593 13.75 -5.78 17.61
C THR A 593 14.79 -5.07 16.72
N ILE A 594 14.33 -4.29 15.73
CA ILE A 594 15.21 -3.47 14.88
C ILE A 594 15.90 -2.38 15.70
N GLN A 595 15.19 -1.70 16.62
CA GLN A 595 15.81 -0.69 17.48
C GLN A 595 16.82 -1.32 18.44
N GLU A 596 16.50 -2.46 19.03
CA GLU A 596 17.43 -3.23 19.87
C GLU A 596 18.69 -3.61 19.08
N ALA A 597 18.54 -4.17 17.87
CA ALA A 597 19.67 -4.49 16.99
C ALA A 597 20.49 -3.25 16.61
N LYS A 598 19.85 -2.11 16.35
CA LYS A 598 20.52 -0.83 16.07
C LYS A 598 21.32 -0.33 17.26
N THR A 599 20.79 -0.44 18.47
CA THR A 599 21.53 -0.06 19.69
C THR A 599 22.72 -0.99 19.94
N ALA A 600 22.57 -2.29 19.73
CA ALA A 600 23.67 -3.26 19.83
C ALA A 600 24.78 -2.97 18.81
N LEU A 601 24.44 -2.67 17.56
CA LEU A 601 25.40 -2.28 16.51
C LEU A 601 26.14 -0.99 16.85
N LYS A 602 25.44 0.03 17.37
CA LYS A 602 26.09 1.27 17.84
C LYS A 602 27.10 1.00 18.96
N LYS A 603 26.75 0.13 19.91
CA LYS A 603 27.64 -0.26 21.00
C LYS A 603 28.88 -0.99 20.49
N ALA A 604 28.70 -1.98 19.60
CA ALA A 604 29.80 -2.71 18.97
C ALA A 604 30.72 -1.80 18.14
N ALA A 605 30.16 -0.83 17.41
CA ALA A 605 30.95 0.17 16.68
C ALA A 605 31.76 1.07 17.64
N GLY A 606 31.19 1.46 18.78
CA GLY A 606 31.90 2.18 19.83
C GLY A 606 33.04 1.38 20.44
N GLU A 607 32.83 0.09 20.71
CA GLU A 607 33.86 -0.83 21.19
C GLU A 607 34.99 -0.99 20.16
N LYS A 608 34.67 -1.16 18.87
CA LYS A 608 35.65 -1.16 17.76
C LYS A 608 36.52 0.11 17.78
N SER A 609 35.91 1.29 17.88
CA SER A 609 36.65 2.56 17.90
C SER A 609 37.56 2.70 19.13
N SER A 610 37.18 2.07 20.25
CA SER A 610 37.99 2.07 21.48
C SER A 610 39.20 1.14 21.34
N ILE A 611 39.02 -0.01 20.69
CA ILE A 611 40.10 -0.95 20.36
C ILE A 611 41.08 -0.32 19.38
N GLU A 612 40.60 0.38 18.35
CA GLU A 612 41.43 1.07 17.38
C GLU A 612 42.30 2.16 18.03
N LYS A 613 41.72 2.98 18.93
CA LYS A 613 42.49 3.95 19.73
C LYS A 613 43.54 3.29 20.63
N TYR A 614 43.24 2.12 21.20
CA TYR A 614 44.19 1.36 21.99
C TYR A 614 45.37 0.87 21.13
N PHE A 615 45.11 0.30 19.95
CA PHE A 615 46.17 -0.14 19.04
C PHE A 615 47.03 1.03 18.55
N VAL A 616 46.44 2.16 18.20
CA VAL A 616 47.19 3.38 17.83
C VAL A 616 48.04 3.88 18.99
N SER A 617 47.55 3.80 20.24
CA SER A 617 48.36 4.14 21.42
C SER A 617 49.53 3.19 21.61
N VAL A 618 49.32 1.89 21.41
CA VAL A 618 50.38 0.86 21.50
C VAL A 618 51.43 1.06 20.40
N GLU A 619 51.00 1.32 19.17
CA GLU A 619 51.87 1.58 18.03
C GLU A 619 52.72 2.84 18.25
N LYS A 620 52.11 3.90 18.78
CA LYS A 620 52.81 5.15 19.11
C LYS A 620 53.84 4.96 20.22
N THR A 621 53.55 4.12 21.22
CA THR A 621 54.53 3.75 22.25
C THR A 621 55.66 2.87 21.69
N LEU A 622 55.36 2.02 20.71
CA LEU A 622 56.34 1.17 20.02
C LEU A 622 57.31 1.99 19.16
N GLN A 623 56.82 3.03 18.48
CA GLN A 623 57.63 3.94 17.67
C GLN A 623 58.55 4.86 18.49
N SER A 624 58.32 4.99 19.80
CA SER A 624 59.10 5.86 20.69
C SER A 624 60.11 5.13 21.59
N ALA A 625 60.25 3.81 21.47
CA ALA A 625 61.10 3.01 22.36
C ALA A 625 62.36 2.50 21.64
N ASP A 626 63.55 2.88 22.14
CA ASP A 626 64.84 2.32 21.71
C ASP A 626 64.98 0.83 22.10
N ASP A 627 65.72 0.07 21.29
CA ASP A 627 65.84 -1.41 21.29
C ASP A 627 66.11 -2.05 22.67
N VAL A 628 66.71 -1.32 23.60
CA VAL A 628 67.07 -1.80 24.95
C VAL A 628 65.91 -1.69 25.96
N GLU A 629 64.97 -0.76 25.76
CA GLU A 629 63.79 -0.60 26.62
C GLU A 629 62.62 -1.51 26.19
N LEU A 630 62.59 -1.87 24.90
CA LEU A 630 61.60 -2.74 24.27
C LEU A 630 61.62 -4.18 24.86
N ALA A 631 62.81 -4.73 25.09
CA ALA A 631 62.99 -6.07 25.66
C ALA A 631 62.52 -6.19 27.12
N ASN A 632 62.74 -5.14 27.93
CA ASN A 632 62.33 -5.11 29.34
C ASN A 632 60.81 -4.85 29.51
N LYS A 633 60.18 -4.08 28.61
CA LYS A 633 58.72 -3.88 28.62
C LYS A 633 57.94 -5.09 28.07
N LEU A 634 58.45 -5.79 27.05
CA LEU A 634 57.85 -7.04 26.54
C LEU A 634 57.90 -8.19 27.57
N ARG A 635 59.00 -8.30 28.34
CA ARG A 635 59.14 -9.31 29.40
C ARG A 635 58.20 -9.07 30.59
N ASN A 636 57.84 -7.81 30.87
CA ASN A 636 56.88 -7.45 31.93
C ASN A 636 55.40 -7.46 31.48
N HIS A 637 55.12 -7.43 30.17
CA HIS A 637 53.77 -7.62 29.63
C HIS A 637 53.43 -9.10 29.33
N GLY A 638 54.44 -9.96 29.12
CA GLY A 638 54.24 -11.40 28.94
C GLY A 638 53.67 -12.13 30.17
N SER A 639 53.89 -11.60 31.38
CA SER A 639 53.31 -12.14 32.62
C SER A 639 51.85 -11.72 32.87
N ASN A 640 51.33 -10.70 32.17
CA ASN A 640 49.94 -10.24 32.28
C ASN A 640 48.98 -10.88 31.25
N LEU A 641 49.50 -11.64 30.28
CA LEU A 641 48.70 -12.43 29.33
C LEU A 641 48.25 -13.80 29.87
N SER A 642 48.70 -14.19 31.07
CA SER A 642 48.22 -15.39 31.78
C SER A 642 46.95 -15.15 32.62
N ASN A 643 46.32 -13.98 32.49
CA ASN A 643 45.04 -13.76 33.13
C ASN A 643 43.94 -14.53 32.36
N ARG A 644 43.43 -15.57 33.01
CA ARG A 644 42.24 -16.39 32.71
C ARG A 644 41.03 -15.62 32.12
N ALA A 645 41.02 -14.29 32.24
CA ALA A 645 40.05 -13.37 31.64
C ALA A 645 40.23 -13.16 30.12
N GLY A 646 41.46 -13.08 29.59
CA GLY A 646 41.73 -12.86 28.16
C GLY A 646 41.37 -14.07 27.31
N ILE A 647 41.74 -15.27 27.77
CA ILE A 647 41.35 -16.54 27.15
C ILE A 647 39.82 -16.72 27.21
N LYS A 648 39.16 -16.40 28.34
CA LYS A 648 37.70 -16.44 28.44
C LYS A 648 37.00 -15.39 27.55
N ALA A 649 37.61 -14.23 27.33
CA ALA A 649 37.06 -13.20 26.44
C ALA A 649 37.17 -13.62 24.97
N ALA A 650 38.33 -14.16 24.55
CA ALA A 650 38.50 -14.73 23.23
C ALA A 650 37.58 -15.94 23.00
N GLN A 651 37.44 -16.81 23.99
CA GLN A 651 36.53 -17.97 23.94
C GLN A 651 35.05 -17.54 23.85
N ARG A 652 34.62 -16.50 24.61
CA ARG A 652 33.28 -15.92 24.46
C ARG A 652 33.07 -15.26 23.11
N ALA A 653 34.07 -14.55 22.58
CA ALA A 653 33.98 -13.90 21.28
C ALA A 653 33.80 -14.95 20.16
N VAL A 654 34.58 -16.03 20.20
CA VAL A 654 34.45 -17.18 19.30
C VAL A 654 33.09 -17.85 19.48
N GLU A 655 32.63 -18.06 20.72
CA GLU A 655 31.28 -18.61 20.97
C GLU A 655 30.16 -17.74 20.41
N THR A 656 30.23 -16.41 20.59
CA THR A 656 29.24 -15.49 20.03
C THR A 656 29.29 -15.44 18.51
N PHE A 657 30.48 -15.54 17.93
CA PHE A 657 30.65 -15.62 16.48
C PHE A 657 30.04 -16.92 15.92
N VAL A 658 30.32 -18.07 16.54
CA VAL A 658 29.74 -19.36 16.15
C VAL A 658 28.23 -19.37 16.33
N ARG A 659 27.69 -18.78 17.41
CA ARG A 659 26.23 -18.61 17.60
C ARG A 659 25.61 -17.72 16.54
N ALA A 660 26.25 -16.59 16.20
CA ALA A 660 25.78 -15.67 15.17
C ALA A 660 25.82 -16.33 13.78
N GLN A 661 26.88 -17.07 13.47
CA GLN A 661 27.03 -17.83 12.23
C GLN A 661 25.95 -18.92 12.14
N SER A 662 25.74 -19.71 13.19
CA SER A 662 24.69 -20.74 13.25
C SER A 662 23.29 -20.14 13.06
N THR A 663 23.01 -18.98 13.67
CA THR A 663 21.74 -18.27 13.51
C THR A 663 21.56 -17.73 12.09
N ALA A 664 22.62 -17.20 11.48
CA ALA A 664 22.60 -16.72 10.10
C ALA A 664 22.38 -17.87 9.11
N VAL A 665 23.06 -19.00 9.29
CA VAL A 665 22.89 -20.21 8.47
C VAL A 665 21.47 -20.77 8.61
N SER A 666 20.92 -20.83 9.82
CA SER A 666 19.52 -21.19 10.09
C SER A 666 18.54 -20.27 9.37
N ARG A 667 18.79 -18.95 9.40
CA ARG A 667 17.93 -17.97 8.75
C ARG A 667 17.98 -18.07 7.22
N ILE A 668 19.17 -18.27 6.66
CA ILE A 668 19.36 -18.51 5.22
C ILE A 668 18.60 -19.76 4.80
N SER A 669 18.76 -20.88 5.52
CA SER A 669 18.03 -22.12 5.22
C SER A 669 16.50 -21.96 5.28
N ASN A 670 15.98 -21.19 6.23
CA ASN A 670 14.54 -20.90 6.30
C ASN A 670 14.06 -20.00 5.15
N LEU A 671 14.85 -18.99 4.77
CA LEU A 671 14.55 -18.14 3.61
C LEU A 671 14.61 -18.94 2.29
N GLU A 672 15.56 -19.87 2.15
CA GLU A 672 15.63 -20.79 1.02
C GLU A 672 14.38 -21.68 0.97
N SER A 673 13.93 -22.22 2.10
CA SER A 673 12.67 -22.98 2.19
C SER A 673 11.46 -22.14 1.76
N GLN A 674 11.37 -20.89 2.21
CA GLN A 674 10.30 -19.97 1.78
C GLN A 674 10.37 -19.65 0.28
N ILE A 675 11.56 -19.43 -0.28
CA ILE A 675 11.74 -19.21 -1.72
C ILE A 675 11.31 -20.46 -2.51
N THR A 676 11.64 -21.67 -2.04
CA THR A 676 11.19 -22.91 -2.69
C THR A 676 9.66 -23.08 -2.62
N SER A 677 9.05 -22.72 -1.50
CA SER A 677 7.60 -22.70 -1.33
C SER A 677 6.93 -21.69 -2.27
N TYR A 678 7.45 -20.46 -2.37
CA TYR A 678 6.94 -19.47 -3.32
C TYR A 678 7.12 -19.89 -4.77
N ARG A 679 8.25 -20.51 -5.12
CA ARG A 679 8.45 -21.08 -6.46
C ARG A 679 7.43 -22.17 -6.77
N SER A 680 7.12 -23.04 -5.79
CA SER A 680 6.08 -24.06 -5.91
C SER A 680 4.69 -23.45 -6.09
N HIS A 681 4.34 -22.44 -5.29
CA HIS A 681 3.07 -21.72 -5.39
C HIS A 681 2.92 -20.99 -6.72
N ILE A 682 3.97 -20.32 -7.21
CA ILE A 682 4.00 -19.70 -8.53
C ILE A 682 3.82 -20.75 -9.63
N ALA A 683 4.45 -21.93 -9.50
CA ALA A 683 4.26 -23.01 -10.45
C ALA A 683 2.82 -23.58 -10.43
N ALA A 684 2.20 -23.66 -9.25
CA ALA A 684 0.79 -24.05 -9.11
C ALA A 684 -0.14 -23.01 -9.75
N LEU A 685 0.04 -21.73 -9.46
CA LEU A 685 -0.70 -20.62 -10.08
C LEU A 685 -0.52 -20.60 -11.60
N LYS A 686 0.69 -20.82 -12.11
CA LYS A 686 0.93 -20.93 -13.56
C LYS A 686 0.20 -22.13 -14.17
N ARG A 687 0.10 -23.24 -13.45
CA ARG A 687 -0.63 -24.43 -13.89
C ARG A 687 -2.14 -24.18 -13.87
N GLU A 688 -2.68 -23.55 -12.82
CA GLU A 688 -4.09 -23.15 -12.76
C GLU A 688 -4.45 -22.12 -13.83
N LEU A 689 -3.55 -21.17 -14.11
CA LEU A 689 -3.73 -20.20 -15.20
C LEU A 689 -3.70 -20.90 -16.56
N MET A 690 -2.79 -21.86 -16.78
CA MET A 690 -2.83 -22.69 -17.99
C MET A 690 -4.13 -23.48 -18.07
N ASP A 691 -4.56 -24.14 -17.00
CA ASP A 691 -5.81 -24.90 -16.97
C ASP A 691 -7.03 -24.00 -17.21
N ALA A 692 -7.03 -22.78 -16.69
CA ALA A 692 -8.06 -21.78 -16.95
C ALA A 692 -8.06 -21.32 -18.41
N CYS A 693 -6.90 -21.03 -18.99
CA CYS A 693 -6.78 -20.72 -20.42
C CYS A 693 -7.18 -21.90 -21.32
N HIS A 694 -6.95 -23.16 -20.89
CA HIS A 694 -7.41 -24.34 -21.62
C HIS A 694 -8.93 -24.53 -21.49
N ARG A 695 -9.53 -24.22 -20.34
CA ARG A 695 -11.00 -24.19 -20.18
C ARG A 695 -11.64 -23.13 -21.07
N GLU A 696 -11.06 -21.95 -21.12
CA GLU A 696 -11.51 -20.84 -21.98
C GLU A 696 -11.32 -21.18 -23.48
N SER A 697 -10.23 -21.87 -23.84
CA SER A 697 -10.02 -22.36 -25.22
C SER A 697 -10.98 -23.49 -25.63
N CYS A 698 -11.46 -24.30 -24.69
CA CYS A 698 -12.51 -25.31 -24.95
C CYS A 698 -13.90 -24.68 -25.10
N ASP A 699 -14.16 -23.51 -24.51
CA ASP A 699 -15.43 -22.77 -24.68
C ASP A 699 -15.47 -21.96 -25.99
N ILE A 700 -14.33 -21.79 -26.69
CA ILE A 700 -14.22 -20.98 -27.92
C ILE A 700 -14.40 -21.81 -29.22
N THR A 701 -14.51 -23.15 -29.17
CA THR A 701 -14.71 -23.97 -30.37
C THR A 701 -16.17 -24.09 -30.85
N LEU A 702 -16.98 -23.04 -30.68
CA LEU A 702 -18.24 -22.85 -31.41
C LEU A 702 -18.37 -21.38 -31.82
N ASN A 703 -17.64 -20.99 -32.87
CA ASN A 703 -18.10 -20.12 -33.96
C ASN A 703 -16.92 -19.75 -34.88
N GLU A 704 -17.03 -20.13 -36.16
CA GLU A 704 -16.20 -19.64 -37.26
C GLU A 704 -16.49 -18.16 -37.54
N ASP A 705 -15.46 -17.31 -37.67
CA ASP A 705 -14.99 -16.79 -38.97
C ASP A 705 -13.81 -15.79 -38.83
N ILE A 706 -12.90 -15.90 -39.81
CA ILE A 706 -11.50 -15.44 -40.00
C ILE A 706 -11.40 -13.91 -40.36
N PRO A 707 -10.25 -13.15 -40.52
CA PRO A 707 -8.78 -13.47 -40.52
C PRO A 707 -7.78 -12.48 -39.82
N THR A 708 -6.51 -12.93 -39.80
CA THR A 708 -5.21 -12.18 -39.83
C THR A 708 -4.76 -11.47 -38.55
N ARG A 709 -3.49 -11.49 -38.11
CA ARG A 709 -2.19 -11.69 -38.76
C ARG A 709 -1.12 -12.00 -37.67
N GLU A 710 -0.02 -12.57 -38.14
CA GLU A 710 1.35 -12.52 -37.58
C GLU A 710 1.84 -13.59 -36.57
N LYS A 711 2.62 -14.49 -37.18
CA LYS A 711 3.59 -15.45 -36.65
C LYS A 711 4.49 -14.86 -35.54
N PHE A 712 4.68 -15.62 -34.46
CA PHE A 712 6.00 -15.78 -33.85
C PHE A 712 6.19 -17.23 -33.38
N TYR A 713 7.29 -17.82 -33.83
CA TYR A 713 7.80 -19.11 -33.41
C TYR A 713 8.34 -19.02 -31.97
N SER A 714 8.08 -20.04 -31.14
CA SER A 714 9.06 -20.43 -30.13
C SER A 714 9.04 -21.94 -29.91
N HIS A 715 10.16 -22.53 -30.24
CA HIS A 715 10.54 -23.93 -30.07
C HIS A 715 10.18 -24.52 -28.69
N GLN A 716 9.60 -25.72 -28.71
CA GLN A 716 9.82 -26.72 -27.67
C GLN A 716 11.21 -27.34 -27.86
N ASP A 717 11.89 -27.64 -26.75
CA ASP A 717 12.50 -28.96 -26.42
C ASP A 717 13.44 -28.84 -25.19
N PRO A 718 13.88 -29.94 -24.53
CA PRO A 718 13.05 -30.82 -23.70
C PRO A 718 13.76 -31.28 -22.38
N LEU A 719 13.02 -32.03 -21.55
CA LEU A 719 13.47 -32.97 -20.48
C LEU A 719 14.35 -32.49 -19.29
N LEU A 720 13.83 -32.73 -18.08
CA LEU A 720 14.33 -33.81 -17.23
C LEU A 720 13.31 -34.15 -16.14
N THR A 721 12.69 -35.32 -16.33
CA THR A 721 11.90 -36.06 -15.36
C THR A 721 12.83 -36.64 -14.29
N SER A 722 12.48 -36.44 -13.02
CA SER A 722 12.69 -37.48 -12.00
C SER A 722 11.40 -37.63 -11.24
N SER A 723 10.67 -38.68 -11.60
CA SER A 723 9.50 -39.18 -10.91
C SER A 723 9.95 -40.17 -9.84
N THR A 724 9.54 -39.95 -8.60
CA THR A 724 9.22 -41.03 -7.64
C THR A 724 8.13 -40.54 -6.69
N PRO A 725 7.33 -41.46 -6.13
CA PRO A 725 5.90 -41.27 -5.98
C PRO A 725 5.48 -40.92 -4.55
N MET A 726 4.27 -40.36 -4.48
CA MET A 726 3.33 -40.44 -3.35
C MET A 726 3.80 -40.02 -1.95
N GLU A 727 3.21 -38.93 -1.47
CA GLU A 727 2.29 -39.03 -0.34
C GLU A 727 1.11 -38.11 -0.60
N SER A 728 -0.05 -38.71 -0.88
CA SER A 728 -1.33 -38.04 -0.95
C SER A 728 -1.75 -37.64 0.47
N PHE A 729 -1.54 -36.38 0.84
CA PHE A 729 -2.19 -35.83 2.03
C PHE A 729 -3.43 -35.03 1.67
N LYS A 730 -4.53 -35.49 2.27
CA LYS A 730 -5.93 -35.12 2.12
C LYS A 730 -6.17 -33.63 2.44
N PRO A 731 -7.22 -33.03 1.83
CA PRO A 731 -7.70 -31.72 2.26
C PRO A 731 -8.16 -31.79 3.71
N LEU A 732 -7.74 -30.81 4.52
CA LEU A 732 -8.26 -30.61 5.87
C LEU A 732 -9.77 -30.42 5.78
N LYS A 733 -10.49 -31.40 6.35
CA LYS A 733 -11.92 -31.36 6.62
C LYS A 733 -12.24 -30.08 7.39
N GLY A 734 -13.28 -29.37 6.94
CA GLY A 734 -13.96 -28.39 7.78
C GLY A 734 -14.47 -29.09 9.04
N GLU A 735 -14.04 -28.61 10.20
CA GLU A 735 -14.63 -29.02 11.47
C GLU A 735 -16.08 -28.51 11.49
N LEU A 736 -17.00 -29.47 11.34
CA LEU A 736 -18.36 -29.35 11.81
C LEU A 736 -18.29 -29.09 13.32
N VAL A 737 -18.61 -27.86 13.71
CA VAL A 737 -18.83 -27.51 15.11
C VAL A 737 -20.15 -28.14 15.54
N ASP A 738 -20.03 -28.93 16.60
CA ASP A 738 -21.02 -29.65 17.37
C ASP A 738 -22.35 -28.86 17.56
N GLU A 739 -23.43 -29.34 16.92
CA GLU A 739 -24.79 -28.81 17.03
C GLU A 739 -25.47 -29.15 18.38
N SER A 740 -24.79 -29.87 19.28
CA SER A 740 -25.38 -30.35 20.53
C SER A 740 -25.35 -29.36 21.70
N SER A 741 -24.69 -28.21 21.58
CA SER A 741 -24.61 -27.20 22.66
C SER A 741 -25.61 -26.04 22.55
N PHE A 742 -26.43 -25.98 21.48
CA PHE A 742 -27.38 -24.88 21.23
C PHE A 742 -28.84 -25.18 21.58
N GLU A 743 -29.17 -26.41 21.95
CA GLU A 743 -30.54 -26.81 22.34
C GLU A 743 -30.87 -26.47 23.80
N GLN A 744 -29.88 -26.40 24.70
CA GLN A 744 -30.13 -26.18 26.14
C GLN A 744 -30.27 -24.71 26.55
N LEU A 745 -29.91 -23.75 25.70
CA LEU A 745 -30.10 -22.31 25.93
C LEU A 745 -31.37 -21.74 25.27
N LYS A 746 -32.02 -22.53 24.39
CA LYS A 746 -33.25 -22.12 23.68
C LYS A 746 -34.53 -22.38 24.48
N SER A 747 -34.48 -23.24 25.51
CA SER A 747 -35.62 -23.52 26.40
C SER A 747 -35.75 -22.49 27.53
N GLU A 748 -34.66 -22.03 28.16
CA GLU A 748 -34.73 -21.10 29.30
C GLU A 748 -35.04 -19.64 28.93
N GLN A 749 -34.76 -19.20 27.68
CA GLN A 749 -35.08 -17.85 27.23
C GLN A 749 -36.48 -17.72 26.59
N ARG A 750 -37.14 -18.81 26.23
CA ARG A 750 -38.51 -18.78 25.69
C ARG A 750 -39.60 -18.64 26.76
N ASP A 751 -39.33 -19.06 27.99
CA ASP A 751 -40.32 -18.98 29.08
C ASP A 751 -40.33 -17.66 29.86
N ARG A 752 -39.27 -16.84 29.79
CA ARG A 752 -39.27 -15.51 30.45
C ARG A 752 -39.94 -14.40 29.64
N ASN A 753 -39.93 -14.49 28.30
CA ASN A 753 -40.45 -13.41 27.45
C ASN A 753 -41.93 -13.57 27.04
N ARG A 754 -42.56 -14.73 27.31
CA ARG A 754 -43.99 -14.93 27.07
C ARG A 754 -44.90 -14.58 28.27
N SER A 755 -44.34 -14.38 29.47
CA SER A 755 -45.15 -14.13 30.67
C SER A 755 -45.42 -12.64 30.96
N SER A 756 -44.63 -11.70 30.44
CA SER A 756 -44.83 -10.26 30.73
C SER A 756 -45.71 -9.54 29.69
N ALA A 757 -45.68 -9.94 28.42
CA ALA A 757 -46.39 -9.21 27.36
C ALA A 757 -47.90 -9.56 27.24
N ILE A 758 -48.36 -10.68 27.81
CA ILE A 758 -49.76 -11.13 27.72
C ILE A 758 -50.61 -10.65 28.92
N LYS A 759 -49.98 -10.12 29.98
CA LYS A 759 -50.70 -9.56 31.14
C LYS A 759 -51.09 -8.08 30.99
N ASP A 760 -50.43 -7.33 30.11
CA ASP A 760 -50.67 -5.88 29.98
C ASP A 760 -51.68 -5.49 28.90
N LEU A 761 -52.02 -6.39 27.97
CA LEU A 761 -53.01 -6.12 26.91
C LEU A 761 -54.45 -6.56 27.25
N THR A 762 -54.64 -7.35 28.31
CA THR A 762 -55.97 -7.85 28.71
C THR A 762 -56.69 -6.91 29.69
N ASN A 763 -55.98 -5.94 30.30
CA ASN A 763 -56.54 -5.05 31.33
C ASN A 763 -57.07 -3.70 30.81
N THR A 764 -56.88 -3.35 29.53
CA THR A 764 -57.34 -2.08 28.96
C THR A 764 -58.65 -2.17 28.19
N TYR A 765 -59.14 -3.37 27.87
CA TYR A 765 -60.36 -3.56 27.07
C TYR A 765 -61.61 -4.00 27.85
N LEU A 766 -61.55 -4.09 29.19
CA LEU A 766 -62.68 -4.54 30.03
C LEU A 766 -63.31 -3.45 30.93
N ASN A 767 -62.88 -2.18 30.84
CA ASN A 767 -63.36 -1.10 31.72
C ASN A 767 -64.15 0.03 31.04
N SER A 768 -64.68 -0.17 29.82
CA SER A 768 -65.52 0.85 29.14
C SER A 768 -66.98 0.43 28.94
N SER A 769 -67.47 -0.52 29.73
CA SER A 769 -68.90 -0.89 29.79
C SER A 769 -69.44 -0.74 31.21
N GLN A 770 -69.44 0.50 31.74
CA GLN A 770 -70.31 0.95 32.84
C GLN A 770 -70.13 2.47 33.05
N LEU A 771 -70.89 3.27 32.29
CA LEU A 771 -71.56 4.53 32.70
C LEU A 771 -72.30 5.13 31.50
#